data_AF-A0AA96XZY7-F1
#
_entry.id   AF-A0AA96XZY7-F1
#
_cell.length_a   1.000
_cell.length_b   1.000
_cell.length_c   1.000
_cell.angle_alpha   90.00
_cell.angle_beta   90.00
_cell.angle_gamma   90.00
#
_symmetry.space_group_name_H-M   'P 1'
#
loop_
_entity.id
_entity.type
_entity.pdbx_description
1 polymer ?
#
loop_
_entity_poly.entity_id
_entity_poly.type
_entity_poly.pdbx_seq_one_letter_code
_entity_poly.pdbx_strand_id
1 'polypeptide(L)'
;MINLLSTLNDNERATIRTIVAFLDGRLSRRDTVEWALTISTHERVKRAALLELLALREGNSLKEPWLSTWRLIEESWATPFKTDLSVDVYRIQERLKFGDRSANIINLIVGLVEPSLKIEKRENATKLVGTSPKQPKLEDFLFARLTSPPLVRLDELKIDSILEADFLERLINALNAAVQKGLDVARRIGWDGEKNIWKLGILHRIEYSYNSNDELDADEDEFHEGIAPSAKLLHATVQRLSKLEPSIAARFVQQWRLMTDPVHLRLWASMARASSVVPITIVEDFLSSSKEQFFWNLHQYPEISLLRATRFHELSTEAQLSIFRKIKKGPPPSFWGRRASPSEIKSARKYWAVRELCRIELVNGTLPSIAKDWLNGNLEEFEDLKAMKNIDEGFLGSVSSQWIEPSSGDEFNLIDGDELLRELEKALSTTRGNWGNEPAVRAVNWINHQKNATKILHALAKETIVRFPLVLNQFLFAHNPEARLHEKGNEIIPKKETDLVIKILLNLQEHLAKQFIENISHWLSTWKKRVSSSPKLRSIWRKFWPIAVITTNSTDTKDSTEDIQLNLIAQSDQEEPMDLDTLNTTAGRLVGLFLQSCPSLDENAVQPKNMKLLDEIRNDLVTAPGRSGLIAKHRLIEHLSYFLKADERWTCTYLLAALEKNDSSAIALWRAIARRTQSHAVLNIIGKQVVGRVTDQRLGRKTRKSLLSSLTLEALHSLLGSHEPAVPYSMIQQAVRSVEDEVRASSAQMVRRFLLEMVKHSTGTKSLDAETIFYNAVLPFLNNVWPLERTLTTPGISAAFAQLPSASGAAFPEAVSVIERFLVPFNCWSLLDYGFRDRPDGNPQLNLGKNRDKASAVLTLLDATIGNTESTVFPTELSEALEQIRHTAPDLSSSPSFRRLATLARRR
;
A
#
# COMPACT_ATOMS: atom_id res chain seq x y z
N MET A 1 -5.36 -27.64 -18.18
CA MET A 1 -6.50 -27.42 -19.10
C MET A 1 -7.69 -28.34 -18.79
N ILE A 2 -7.52 -29.67 -18.71
CA ILE A 2 -8.61 -30.64 -18.46
C ILE A 2 -9.28 -30.48 -17.07
N ASN A 3 -8.54 -30.04 -16.04
CA ASN A 3 -9.10 -29.92 -14.68
C ASN A 3 -10.13 -28.77 -14.49
N LEU A 4 -10.04 -27.68 -15.27
CA LEU A 4 -10.86 -26.47 -15.02
C LEU A 4 -12.32 -26.63 -15.51
N LEU A 5 -12.54 -27.45 -16.54
CA LEU A 5 -13.87 -27.76 -17.06
C LEU A 5 -14.56 -28.87 -16.26
N SER A 6 -13.78 -29.77 -15.63
CA SER A 6 -14.30 -30.91 -14.86
C SER A 6 -14.95 -30.54 -13.52
N THR A 7 -14.65 -29.34 -13.00
CA THR A 7 -15.14 -28.86 -11.70
C THR A 7 -16.36 -27.93 -11.79
N LEU A 8 -16.92 -27.71 -12.99
CA LEU A 8 -17.98 -26.72 -13.22
C LEU A 8 -19.39 -27.31 -13.05
N ASN A 9 -20.24 -26.60 -12.31
CA ASN A 9 -21.66 -26.94 -12.19
C ASN A 9 -22.44 -26.59 -13.48
N ASP A 10 -23.68 -27.07 -13.58
CA ASP A 10 -24.47 -26.93 -14.83
C ASP A 10 -24.82 -25.48 -15.16
N ASN A 11 -25.02 -24.62 -14.15
CA ASN A 11 -25.27 -23.19 -14.34
C ASN A 11 -24.02 -22.47 -14.88
N GLU A 12 -22.83 -22.82 -14.39
CA GLU A 12 -21.56 -22.31 -14.88
C GLU A 12 -21.33 -22.71 -16.34
N ARG A 13 -21.62 -23.96 -16.71
CA ARG A 13 -21.52 -24.42 -18.10
C ARG A 13 -22.51 -23.71 -19.03
N ALA A 14 -23.73 -23.46 -18.58
CA ALA A 14 -24.70 -22.66 -19.35
C ALA A 14 -24.20 -21.22 -19.56
N THR A 15 -23.65 -20.61 -18.51
CA THR A 15 -23.08 -19.26 -18.56
C THR A 15 -21.89 -19.18 -19.50
N ILE A 16 -21.00 -20.18 -19.51
CA ILE A 16 -19.88 -20.28 -20.47
C ILE A 16 -20.41 -20.26 -21.90
N ARG A 17 -21.40 -21.09 -22.23
CA ARG A 17 -21.97 -21.13 -23.59
C ARG A 17 -22.53 -19.78 -24.03
N THR A 18 -23.20 -19.06 -23.13
CA THR A 18 -23.70 -17.70 -23.41
C THR A 18 -22.56 -16.72 -23.67
N ILE A 19 -21.49 -16.76 -22.87
CA ILE A 19 -20.33 -15.89 -23.04
C ILE A 19 -19.59 -16.22 -24.34
N VAL A 20 -19.36 -17.50 -24.63
CA VAL A 20 -18.76 -17.97 -25.89
C VAL A 20 -19.55 -17.46 -27.10
N ALA A 21 -20.87 -17.61 -27.09
CA ALA A 21 -21.73 -17.12 -28.17
C ALA A 21 -21.70 -15.59 -28.32
N PHE A 22 -21.52 -14.84 -27.22
CA PHE A 22 -21.39 -13.38 -27.27
C PHE A 22 -20.04 -12.91 -27.83
N LEU A 23 -18.97 -13.66 -27.54
CA LEU A 23 -17.59 -13.32 -27.90
C LEU A 23 -17.19 -13.82 -29.30
N ASP A 24 -17.94 -14.76 -29.87
CA ASP A 24 -17.73 -15.30 -31.21
C ASP A 24 -17.64 -14.17 -32.26
N GLY A 25 -16.55 -14.17 -33.03
CA GLY A 25 -16.23 -13.15 -34.03
C GLY A 25 -15.73 -11.81 -33.47
N ARG A 26 -15.46 -11.72 -32.16
CA ARG A 26 -15.05 -10.45 -31.48
C ARG A 26 -13.63 -10.50 -30.92
N LEU A 27 -12.90 -11.60 -31.06
CA LEU A 27 -11.52 -11.71 -30.53
C LEU A 27 -10.53 -10.72 -31.17
N SER A 28 -10.83 -10.20 -32.36
CA SER A 28 -10.02 -9.16 -33.04
C SER A 28 -10.47 -7.72 -32.74
N ARG A 29 -11.25 -7.49 -31.67
CA ARG A 29 -11.69 -6.15 -31.25
C ARG A 29 -10.91 -5.70 -30.01
N ARG A 30 -10.54 -4.41 -30.00
CA ARG A 30 -9.84 -3.76 -28.87
C ARG A 30 -10.62 -3.87 -27.57
N ASP A 31 -11.92 -3.59 -27.61
CA ASP A 31 -12.78 -3.61 -26.44
C ASP A 31 -12.84 -5.00 -25.79
N THR A 32 -12.73 -6.08 -26.59
CA THR A 32 -12.69 -7.46 -26.09
C THR A 32 -11.40 -7.73 -25.32
N VAL A 33 -10.27 -7.25 -25.83
CA VAL A 33 -8.97 -7.35 -25.13
C VAL A 33 -8.98 -6.49 -23.87
N GLU A 34 -9.45 -5.24 -23.94
CA GLU A 34 -9.54 -4.39 -22.76
C GLU A 34 -10.46 -4.97 -21.69
N TRP A 35 -11.58 -5.58 -22.09
CA TRP A 35 -12.45 -6.32 -21.18
C TRP A 35 -11.74 -7.53 -20.57
N ALA A 36 -11.01 -8.33 -21.36
CA ALA A 36 -10.27 -9.48 -20.86
C ALA A 36 -9.21 -9.10 -19.83
N LEU A 37 -8.54 -7.94 -20.00
CA LEU A 37 -7.58 -7.42 -19.04
C LEU A 37 -8.21 -6.99 -17.70
N THR A 38 -9.53 -6.76 -17.66
CA THR A 38 -10.26 -6.47 -16.40
C THR A 38 -10.72 -7.72 -15.66
N ILE A 39 -10.58 -8.91 -16.26
CA ILE A 39 -11.08 -10.16 -15.66
C ILE A 39 -10.14 -10.61 -14.52
N SER A 40 -10.67 -10.57 -13.31
CA SER A 40 -9.97 -11.00 -12.11
C SER A 40 -9.70 -12.52 -12.10
N THR A 41 -8.80 -12.97 -11.25
CA THR A 41 -8.45 -14.38 -11.04
C THR A 41 -9.60 -15.22 -10.48
N HIS A 42 -10.55 -14.58 -9.79
CA HIS A 42 -11.71 -15.23 -9.19
C HIS A 42 -12.85 -15.47 -10.19
N GLU A 43 -12.86 -14.79 -11.34
CA GLU A 43 -13.89 -14.92 -12.37
C GLU A 43 -13.62 -16.11 -13.31
N ARG A 44 -13.53 -17.30 -12.73
CA ARG A 44 -13.15 -18.56 -13.41
C ARG A 44 -14.03 -18.89 -14.62
N VAL A 45 -15.33 -18.59 -14.55
CA VAL A 45 -16.30 -18.82 -15.65
C VAL A 45 -15.96 -17.97 -16.89
N LYS A 46 -15.64 -16.69 -16.70
CA LYS A 46 -15.29 -15.78 -17.81
C LYS A 46 -13.96 -16.18 -18.46
N ARG A 47 -12.96 -16.53 -17.65
CA ARG A 47 -11.67 -17.04 -18.14
C ARG A 47 -11.83 -18.35 -18.91
N ALA A 48 -12.61 -19.29 -18.36
CA ALA A 48 -12.88 -20.57 -19.02
C ALA A 48 -13.55 -20.39 -20.39
N ALA A 49 -14.53 -19.49 -20.50
CA ALA A 49 -15.19 -19.19 -21.77
C ALA A 49 -14.23 -18.62 -22.83
N LEU A 50 -13.34 -17.69 -22.45
CA LEU A 50 -12.34 -17.14 -23.36
C LEU A 50 -11.31 -18.19 -23.79
N LEU A 51 -10.83 -19.03 -22.85
CA LEU A 51 -9.91 -20.13 -23.16
C LEU A 51 -10.54 -21.17 -24.08
N GLU A 52 -11.84 -21.48 -23.89
CA GLU A 52 -12.59 -22.34 -24.80
C GLU A 52 -12.67 -21.74 -26.21
N LEU A 53 -13.01 -20.46 -26.33
CA LEU A 53 -13.08 -19.78 -27.63
C LEU A 53 -11.72 -19.70 -28.34
N LEU A 54 -10.63 -19.49 -27.59
CA LEU A 54 -9.25 -19.50 -28.11
C LEU A 54 -8.80 -20.90 -28.56
N ALA A 55 -9.29 -21.96 -27.91
CA ALA A 55 -9.01 -23.34 -28.32
C ALA A 55 -9.83 -23.79 -29.56
N LEU A 56 -10.93 -23.08 -29.86
CA LEU A 56 -11.78 -23.33 -31.03
C LEU A 56 -11.21 -22.71 -32.33
N ARG A 57 -11.88 -22.97 -33.46
CA ARG A 57 -11.44 -22.56 -34.82
C ARG A 57 -11.17 -21.05 -34.95
N GLU A 58 -11.85 -20.21 -34.17
CA GLU A 58 -11.66 -18.75 -34.19
C GLU A 58 -10.26 -18.36 -33.69
N GLY A 59 -9.78 -18.93 -32.59
CA GLY A 59 -8.42 -18.68 -32.08
C GLY A 59 -7.33 -19.03 -33.08
N ASN A 60 -7.53 -20.11 -33.86
CA ASN A 60 -6.63 -20.52 -34.94
C ASN A 60 -6.65 -19.59 -36.18
N SER A 61 -7.64 -18.71 -36.28
CA SER A 61 -7.80 -17.76 -37.40
C SER A 61 -7.29 -16.34 -37.09
N LEU A 62 -6.85 -16.09 -35.84
CA LEU A 62 -6.35 -14.80 -35.41
C LEU A 62 -5.04 -14.43 -36.13
N LYS A 63 -4.96 -13.16 -36.56
CA LYS A 63 -3.75 -12.57 -37.16
C LYS A 63 -3.01 -11.73 -36.13
N GLU A 64 -1.74 -11.44 -36.40
CA GLU A 64 -1.00 -10.44 -35.63
C GLU A 64 -1.66 -9.05 -35.77
N PRO A 65 -1.68 -8.24 -34.72
CA PRO A 65 -1.07 -8.44 -33.38
C PRO A 65 -1.97 -9.17 -32.35
N TRP A 66 -3.20 -9.55 -32.70
CA TRP A 66 -4.18 -10.14 -31.77
C TRP A 66 -3.76 -11.52 -31.28
N LEU A 67 -3.17 -12.34 -32.15
CA LEU A 67 -2.67 -13.66 -31.78
C LEU A 67 -1.65 -13.59 -30.63
N SER A 68 -0.64 -12.73 -30.77
CA SER A 68 0.36 -12.49 -29.72
C SER A 68 -0.28 -11.93 -28.45
N THR A 69 -1.24 -11.02 -28.58
CA THR A 69 -1.97 -10.42 -27.46
C THR A 69 -2.68 -11.47 -26.61
N TRP A 70 -3.46 -12.35 -27.25
CA TRP A 70 -4.22 -13.40 -26.54
C TRP A 70 -3.32 -14.47 -25.92
N ARG A 71 -2.23 -14.84 -26.58
CA ARG A 71 -1.24 -15.79 -26.01
C ARG A 71 -0.61 -15.26 -24.73
N LEU A 72 -0.28 -13.97 -24.69
CA LEU A 72 0.24 -13.34 -23.48
C LEU A 72 -0.84 -13.35 -22.38
N ILE A 73 -2.09 -13.00 -22.69
CA ILE A 73 -3.21 -13.03 -21.72
C ILE A 73 -3.40 -14.43 -21.14
N GLU A 74 -3.45 -15.47 -21.99
CA GLU A 74 -3.57 -16.87 -21.57
C GLU A 74 -2.43 -17.27 -20.62
N GLU A 75 -1.18 -16.95 -20.96
CA GLU A 75 -0.02 -17.26 -20.12
C GLU A 75 -0.06 -16.51 -18.78
N SER A 76 -0.47 -15.24 -18.77
CA SER A 76 -0.61 -14.48 -17.52
C SER A 76 -1.64 -15.12 -16.58
N TRP A 77 -2.67 -15.76 -17.11
CA TRP A 77 -3.70 -16.46 -16.33
C TRP A 77 -3.28 -17.85 -15.86
N ALA A 78 -2.31 -18.47 -16.53
CA ALA A 78 -1.81 -19.80 -16.17
C ALA A 78 -0.94 -19.77 -14.89
N THR A 79 -0.48 -18.59 -14.46
CA THR A 79 0.30 -18.44 -13.23
C THR A 79 -0.60 -18.68 -12.01
N PRO A 80 -0.35 -19.72 -11.20
CA PRO A 80 -1.21 -20.05 -10.07
C PRO A 80 -1.17 -18.97 -8.98
N PHE A 81 -2.29 -18.82 -8.27
CA PHE A 81 -2.39 -18.01 -7.07
C PHE A 81 -1.36 -18.49 -6.05
N LYS A 82 -0.39 -17.65 -5.69
CA LYS A 82 0.52 -17.95 -4.59
C LYS A 82 -0.13 -17.46 -3.30
N THR A 83 -0.12 -18.32 -2.30
CA THR A 83 -0.58 -18.06 -0.93
C THR A 83 0.21 -16.90 -0.32
N ASP A 84 -0.15 -16.48 0.88
CA ASP A 84 0.68 -15.56 1.66
C ASP A 84 2.14 -16.06 1.69
N LEU A 85 3.06 -15.27 1.14
CA LEU A 85 4.47 -15.66 0.96
C LEU A 85 5.07 -16.11 2.29
N SER A 86 4.70 -15.47 3.39
CA SER A 86 5.16 -15.81 4.73
C SER A 86 4.79 -17.25 5.14
N VAL A 87 3.59 -17.69 4.77
CA VAL A 87 3.09 -19.04 5.06
C VAL A 87 3.83 -20.08 4.22
N ASP A 88 4.08 -19.79 2.94
CA ASP A 88 4.77 -20.72 2.05
C ASP A 88 6.25 -20.87 2.41
N VAL A 89 6.93 -19.77 2.75
CA VAL A 89 8.31 -19.78 3.27
C VAL A 89 8.41 -20.60 4.56
N TYR A 90 7.51 -20.36 5.52
CA TYR A 90 7.48 -21.11 6.77
C TYR A 90 7.28 -22.62 6.55
N ARG A 91 6.33 -23.01 5.67
CA ARG A 91 6.09 -24.42 5.33
C ARG A 91 7.29 -25.08 4.68
N ILE A 92 7.97 -24.39 3.77
CA ILE A 92 9.19 -24.89 3.12
C ILE A 92 10.29 -25.06 4.16
N GLN A 93 10.49 -24.08 5.04
CA GLN A 93 11.49 -24.12 6.09
C GLN A 93 11.28 -25.33 7.02
N GLU A 94 10.05 -25.56 7.49
CA GLU A 94 9.74 -26.71 8.34
C GLU A 94 10.04 -28.04 7.63
N ARG A 95 9.61 -28.20 6.37
CA ARG A 95 9.91 -29.42 5.60
C ARG A 95 11.40 -29.65 5.41
N LEU A 96 12.19 -28.60 5.14
CA LEU A 96 13.64 -28.70 5.03
C LEU A 96 14.29 -29.10 6.36
N LYS A 97 13.84 -28.55 7.50
CA LYS A 97 14.29 -28.93 8.85
C LYS A 97 14.01 -30.40 9.16
N PHE A 98 12.85 -30.93 8.75
CA PHE A 98 12.50 -32.34 8.90
C PHE A 98 13.19 -33.27 7.89
N GLY A 99 14.11 -32.77 7.06
CA GLY A 99 14.93 -33.58 6.16
C GLY A 99 14.28 -33.88 4.80
N ASP A 100 13.21 -33.18 4.41
CA ASP A 100 12.62 -33.35 3.08
C ASP A 100 13.58 -32.86 1.99
N ARG A 101 13.89 -33.73 1.03
CA ARG A 101 14.74 -33.47 -0.15
C ARG A 101 14.07 -33.92 -1.45
N SER A 102 12.74 -34.01 -1.44
CA SER A 102 11.93 -34.46 -2.58
C SER A 102 11.91 -33.46 -3.74
N ALA A 103 11.54 -33.91 -4.94
CA ALA A 103 11.29 -33.00 -6.06
C ALA A 103 10.16 -32.00 -5.78
N ASN A 104 9.22 -32.35 -4.89
CA ASN A 104 8.13 -31.47 -4.49
C ASN A 104 8.64 -30.26 -3.71
N ILE A 105 9.58 -30.43 -2.77
CA ILE A 105 10.14 -29.28 -2.03
C ILE A 105 10.96 -28.37 -2.97
N ILE A 106 11.66 -28.94 -3.96
CA ILE A 106 12.36 -28.15 -4.99
C ILE A 106 11.36 -27.29 -5.77
N ASN A 107 10.25 -27.86 -6.23
CA ASN A 107 9.21 -27.11 -6.94
C ASN A 107 8.59 -26.00 -6.09
N LEU A 108 8.42 -26.22 -4.78
CA LEU A 108 7.94 -25.19 -3.85
C LEU A 108 8.95 -24.06 -3.68
N ILE A 109 10.25 -24.38 -3.51
CA ILE A 109 11.32 -23.37 -3.41
C ILE A 109 11.40 -22.55 -4.70
N VAL A 110 11.43 -23.21 -5.86
CA VAL A 110 11.44 -22.52 -7.17
C VAL A 110 10.18 -21.66 -7.31
N GLY A 111 9.03 -22.18 -6.88
CA GLY A 111 7.76 -21.47 -6.83
C GLY A 111 7.80 -20.17 -6.02
N LEU A 112 8.70 -20.00 -5.05
CA LEU A 112 8.84 -18.73 -4.33
C LEU A 112 9.49 -17.63 -5.19
N VAL A 113 10.34 -18.00 -6.15
CA VAL A 113 11.17 -17.03 -6.89
C VAL A 113 10.93 -17.03 -8.39
N GLU A 114 10.07 -17.93 -8.90
CA GLU A 114 9.88 -18.14 -10.33
C GLU A 114 9.36 -16.87 -11.05
N PRO A 115 10.08 -16.39 -12.09
CA PRO A 115 9.62 -15.30 -12.93
C PRO A 115 8.37 -15.67 -13.72
N SER A 116 7.46 -14.72 -13.86
CA SER A 116 6.17 -14.89 -14.54
C SER A 116 5.79 -13.62 -15.32
N LEU A 117 4.85 -13.78 -16.24
CA LEU A 117 4.35 -12.70 -17.08
C LEU A 117 3.21 -11.96 -16.38
N LYS A 118 3.37 -10.65 -16.16
CA LYS A 118 2.28 -9.76 -15.76
C LYS A 118 1.82 -8.93 -16.94
N ILE A 119 0.51 -8.80 -17.08
CA ILE A 119 -0.10 -7.96 -18.11
C ILE A 119 -1.07 -7.02 -17.43
N GLU A 120 -0.97 -5.76 -17.80
CA GLU A 120 -1.79 -4.68 -17.28
C GLU A 120 -2.41 -3.89 -18.43
N LYS A 121 -3.56 -3.28 -18.17
CA LYS A 121 -4.12 -2.29 -19.08
C LYS A 121 -3.16 -1.10 -19.14
N ARG A 122 -2.91 -0.59 -20.34
CA ARG A 122 -2.15 0.63 -20.50
C ARG A 122 -2.97 1.81 -19.94
N GLU A 123 -2.56 2.35 -18.80
CA GLU A 123 -3.11 3.60 -18.30
C GLU A 123 -2.73 4.74 -19.27
N ASN A 124 -3.63 5.72 -19.44
CA ASN A 124 -3.50 6.82 -20.39
C ASN A 124 -2.34 7.78 -20.03
N ALA A 125 -1.10 7.32 -20.02
CA ALA A 125 0.08 8.16 -19.91
C ALA A 125 0.27 8.90 -21.24
N THR A 126 -0.22 10.15 -21.26
CA THR A 126 -0.03 11.17 -22.30
C THR A 126 -0.43 10.73 -23.71
N LYS A 127 -1.70 11.01 -24.09
CA LYS A 127 -2.03 11.30 -25.49
C LYS A 127 -1.24 12.54 -25.91
N LEU A 128 0.01 12.35 -26.34
CA LEU A 128 0.58 13.24 -27.33
C LEU A 128 -0.39 13.21 -28.51
N VAL A 129 -1.04 14.34 -28.75
CA VAL A 129 -1.93 14.56 -29.89
C VAL A 129 -1.13 14.23 -31.15
N GLY A 130 -1.33 13.02 -31.65
CA GLY A 130 -0.56 12.44 -32.74
C GLY A 130 -1.34 11.26 -33.29
N THR A 131 -1.53 11.27 -34.60
CA THR A 131 -2.34 10.34 -35.40
C THR A 131 -2.12 8.88 -35.01
N SER A 132 -3.22 8.14 -34.78
CA SER A 132 -3.16 6.69 -34.56
C SER A 132 -2.40 6.01 -35.72
N PRO A 133 -1.41 5.14 -35.45
CA PRO A 133 -0.63 4.50 -36.49
C PRO A 133 -1.54 3.66 -37.41
N LYS A 134 -1.24 3.63 -38.72
CA LYS A 134 -2.01 2.88 -39.74
C LYS A 134 -2.04 1.36 -39.52
N GLN A 135 -1.15 0.82 -38.68
CA GLN A 135 -1.13 -0.59 -38.28
C GLN A 135 -0.90 -0.68 -36.77
N PRO A 136 -1.82 -1.30 -36.02
CA PRO A 136 -1.66 -1.44 -34.58
C PRO A 136 -0.54 -2.42 -34.25
N LYS A 137 0.22 -2.13 -33.20
CA LYS A 137 1.28 -2.99 -32.64
C LYS A 137 0.80 -3.61 -31.32
N LEU A 138 1.46 -4.69 -30.88
CA LEU A 138 1.20 -5.34 -29.59
C LEU A 138 1.19 -4.34 -28.41
N GLU A 139 2.16 -3.43 -28.40
CA GLU A 139 2.33 -2.37 -27.38
C GLU A 139 1.17 -1.35 -27.33
N ASP A 140 0.29 -1.33 -28.35
CA ASP A 140 -0.87 -0.45 -28.40
C ASP A 140 -2.06 -1.01 -27.59
N PHE A 141 -2.05 -2.30 -27.25
CA PHE A 141 -3.16 -3.00 -26.58
C PHE A 141 -2.94 -3.23 -25.09
N LEU A 142 -1.72 -3.56 -24.68
CA LEU A 142 -1.40 -3.96 -23.32
C LEU A 142 0.01 -3.52 -22.91
N PHE A 143 0.23 -3.45 -21.60
CA PHE A 143 1.56 -3.36 -21.01
C PHE A 143 1.93 -4.72 -20.44
N ALA A 144 3.05 -5.29 -20.88
CA ALA A 144 3.56 -6.56 -20.39
C ALA A 144 4.90 -6.35 -19.68
N ARG A 145 5.07 -6.95 -18.52
CA ARG A 145 6.32 -6.92 -17.75
C ARG A 145 6.60 -8.27 -17.11
N LEU A 146 7.89 -8.53 -16.86
CA LEU A 146 8.29 -9.65 -16.01
C LEU A 146 7.98 -9.29 -14.54
N THR A 147 7.42 -10.23 -13.80
CA THR A 147 7.14 -10.12 -12.35
C THR A 147 7.54 -11.42 -11.67
N SER A 148 7.64 -11.40 -10.36
CA SER A 148 7.83 -12.57 -9.50
C SER A 148 7.36 -12.18 -8.10
N PRO A 149 7.22 -13.14 -7.17
CA PRO A 149 7.05 -12.79 -5.76
C PRO A 149 8.26 -11.99 -5.24
N PRO A 150 8.12 -11.22 -4.15
CA PRO A 150 9.20 -10.43 -3.60
C PRO A 150 10.36 -11.33 -3.14
N LEU A 151 11.54 -10.74 -3.03
CA LEU A 151 12.76 -11.45 -2.66
C LEU A 151 12.61 -12.09 -1.27
N VAL A 152 12.82 -13.39 -1.19
CA VAL A 152 12.85 -14.11 0.10
C VAL A 152 14.23 -13.96 0.72
N ARG A 153 14.28 -13.60 2.00
CA ARG A 153 15.54 -13.48 2.72
C ARG A 153 16.21 -14.85 2.89
N LEU A 154 17.54 -14.88 2.77
CA LEU A 154 18.30 -16.14 2.75
C LEU A 154 18.26 -16.87 4.11
N ASP A 155 18.23 -16.10 5.20
CA ASP A 155 18.11 -16.57 6.59
C ASP A 155 16.79 -17.31 6.86
N GLU A 156 15.70 -16.94 6.18
CA GLU A 156 14.41 -17.60 6.29
C GLU A 156 14.43 -19.00 5.66
N LEU A 157 15.01 -19.15 4.46
CA LEU A 157 15.09 -20.44 3.76
C LEU A 157 16.15 -21.38 4.34
N LYS A 158 17.15 -20.85 5.05
CA LYS A 158 18.27 -21.59 5.64
C LYS A 158 19.00 -22.50 4.65
N ILE A 159 19.15 -22.07 3.39
CA ILE A 159 19.89 -22.84 2.37
C ILE A 159 21.34 -23.08 2.82
N ASP A 160 21.93 -22.15 3.56
CA ASP A 160 23.27 -22.30 4.15
C ASP A 160 23.41 -23.47 5.13
N SER A 161 22.31 -24.01 5.65
CA SER A 161 22.32 -25.17 6.56
C SER A 161 22.28 -26.52 5.84
N ILE A 162 21.99 -26.54 4.54
CA ILE A 162 21.86 -27.76 3.74
C ILE A 162 23.27 -28.33 3.46
N LEU A 163 23.45 -29.63 3.68
CA LEU A 163 24.74 -30.33 3.54
C LEU A 163 24.77 -31.30 2.34
N GLU A 164 23.61 -31.63 1.79
CA GLU A 164 23.45 -32.66 0.76
C GLU A 164 23.69 -32.07 -0.65
N ALA A 165 24.86 -32.32 -1.23
CA ALA A 165 25.27 -31.81 -2.54
C ALA A 165 24.30 -32.19 -3.68
N ASP A 166 23.81 -33.44 -3.72
CA ASP A 166 22.87 -33.93 -4.74
C ASP A 166 21.53 -33.18 -4.72
N PHE A 167 21.11 -32.70 -3.55
CA PHE A 167 19.90 -31.87 -3.43
C PHE A 167 20.17 -30.48 -4.00
N LEU A 168 21.29 -29.86 -3.63
CA LEU A 168 21.70 -28.56 -4.15
C LEU A 168 21.86 -28.59 -5.67
N GLU A 169 22.44 -29.65 -6.25
CA GLU A 169 22.57 -29.81 -7.71
C GLU A 169 21.21 -29.82 -8.41
N ARG A 170 20.23 -30.57 -7.89
CA ARG A 170 18.87 -30.60 -8.45
C ARG A 170 18.16 -29.26 -8.30
N LEU A 171 18.35 -28.58 -7.18
CA LEU A 171 17.80 -27.24 -6.95
C LEU A 171 18.43 -26.20 -7.90
N ILE A 172 19.75 -26.24 -8.11
CA ILE A 172 20.48 -25.39 -9.06
C ILE A 172 19.94 -25.56 -10.47
N ASN A 173 19.76 -26.80 -10.93
CA ASN A 173 19.19 -27.08 -12.25
C ASN A 173 17.77 -26.49 -12.40
N ALA A 174 16.93 -26.62 -11.38
CA ALA A 174 15.57 -26.10 -11.39
C ALA A 174 15.53 -24.56 -11.36
N LEU A 175 16.39 -23.92 -10.56
CA LEU A 175 16.52 -22.47 -10.51
C LEU A 175 17.11 -21.89 -11.80
N ASN A 176 18.10 -22.56 -12.39
CA ASN A 176 18.68 -22.16 -13.68
C ASN A 176 17.62 -22.24 -14.80
N ALA A 177 16.76 -23.26 -14.78
CA ALA A 177 15.61 -23.35 -15.68
C ALA A 177 14.61 -22.20 -15.47
N ALA A 178 14.36 -21.79 -14.22
CA ALA A 178 13.49 -20.66 -13.91
C ALA A 178 14.07 -19.32 -14.42
N VAL A 179 15.38 -19.10 -14.28
CA VAL A 179 16.07 -17.92 -14.84
C VAL A 179 15.95 -17.92 -16.36
N GLN A 180 16.25 -19.03 -17.03
CA GLN A 180 16.13 -19.14 -18.50
C GLN A 180 14.69 -18.89 -18.97
N LYS A 181 13.69 -19.45 -18.29
CA LYS A 181 12.28 -19.17 -18.53
C LYS A 181 11.97 -17.67 -18.43
N GLY A 182 12.48 -16.98 -17.41
CA GLY A 182 12.31 -15.54 -17.25
C GLY A 182 12.93 -14.74 -18.40
N LEU A 183 14.13 -15.12 -18.86
CA LEU A 183 14.79 -14.50 -20.01
C LEU A 183 14.01 -14.72 -21.31
N ASP A 184 13.44 -15.91 -21.51
CA ASP A 184 12.61 -16.22 -22.67
C ASP A 184 11.30 -15.42 -22.67
N VAL A 185 10.64 -15.29 -21.52
CA VAL A 185 9.48 -14.40 -21.36
C VAL A 185 9.86 -12.96 -21.66
N ALA A 186 10.99 -12.47 -21.14
CA ALA A 186 11.46 -11.12 -21.41
C ALA A 186 11.72 -10.86 -22.90
N ARG A 187 12.38 -11.79 -23.61
CA ARG A 187 12.61 -11.69 -25.07
C ARG A 187 11.28 -11.60 -25.82
N ARG A 188 10.28 -12.40 -25.42
CA ARG A 188 8.94 -12.40 -26.04
C ARG A 188 8.19 -11.08 -25.86
N ILE A 189 8.44 -10.33 -24.78
CA ILE A 189 7.82 -9.02 -24.52
C ILE A 189 8.69 -7.82 -24.96
N GLY A 190 9.73 -8.06 -25.78
CA GLY A 190 10.51 -6.99 -26.42
C GLY A 190 11.80 -6.59 -25.70
N TRP A 191 12.38 -7.48 -24.90
CA TRP A 191 13.76 -7.36 -24.46
C TRP A 191 14.72 -7.83 -25.58
N ASP A 192 15.78 -7.07 -25.85
CA ASP A 192 16.71 -7.31 -26.97
C ASP A 192 17.79 -8.37 -26.66
N GLY A 193 17.79 -8.91 -25.44
CA GLY A 193 18.73 -9.94 -25.00
C GLY A 193 20.06 -9.42 -24.48
N GLU A 194 20.34 -8.12 -24.58
CA GLU A 194 21.66 -7.56 -24.20
C GLU A 194 21.58 -6.26 -23.38
N LYS A 195 20.67 -5.34 -23.72
CA LYS A 195 20.59 -4.00 -23.11
C LYS A 195 19.37 -3.90 -22.20
N ASN A 196 19.30 -2.83 -21.41
CA ASN A 196 18.12 -2.54 -20.60
C ASN A 196 17.74 -3.66 -19.62
N ILE A 197 18.72 -4.18 -18.87
CA ILE A 197 18.53 -5.22 -17.84
C ILE A 197 17.44 -4.84 -16.84
N TRP A 198 17.20 -3.54 -16.62
CA TRP A 198 16.08 -3.04 -15.81
C TRP A 198 14.71 -3.57 -16.26
N LYS A 199 14.51 -3.90 -17.55
CA LYS A 199 13.29 -4.54 -18.07
C LYS A 199 13.05 -5.95 -17.52
N LEU A 200 14.08 -6.58 -16.95
CA LEU A 200 13.99 -7.89 -16.30
C LEU A 200 13.50 -7.81 -14.85
N GLY A 201 13.04 -6.64 -14.40
CA GLY A 201 12.55 -6.42 -13.05
C GLY A 201 13.56 -5.78 -12.09
N ILE A 202 14.61 -5.16 -12.64
CA ILE A 202 15.66 -4.43 -11.91
C ILE A 202 16.50 -5.39 -11.03
N LEU A 203 17.72 -5.68 -11.48
CA LEU A 203 18.67 -6.54 -10.79
C LEU A 203 19.91 -5.70 -10.49
N HIS A 204 20.00 -5.10 -9.31
CA HIS A 204 21.18 -4.32 -8.93
C HIS A 204 22.36 -5.23 -8.62
N ARG A 205 22.16 -6.29 -7.82
CA ARG A 205 23.21 -7.25 -7.46
C ARG A 205 22.77 -8.69 -7.70
N ILE A 206 23.71 -9.55 -8.07
CA ILE A 206 23.46 -11.01 -8.18
C ILE A 206 23.61 -11.74 -6.85
N GLU A 207 24.43 -11.21 -5.96
CA GLU A 207 24.53 -11.71 -4.60
C GLU A 207 23.51 -11.04 -3.68
N TYR A 208 23.21 -11.70 -2.57
CA TYR A 208 22.51 -11.05 -1.47
C TYR A 208 23.46 -10.02 -0.84
N SER A 209 23.03 -8.77 -0.74
CA SER A 209 23.82 -7.63 -0.24
C SER A 209 23.01 -6.84 0.77
N TYR A 210 23.40 -6.95 2.04
CA TYR A 210 22.76 -6.23 3.16
C TYR A 210 23.53 -4.94 3.43
N ASN A 211 22.79 -3.83 3.54
CA ASN A 211 23.39 -2.53 3.79
C ASN A 211 23.58 -2.34 5.30
N SER A 212 24.84 -2.23 5.77
CA SER A 212 25.16 -2.13 7.20
C SER A 212 24.65 -0.85 7.88
N ASN A 213 24.15 0.11 7.10
CA ASN A 213 23.64 1.40 7.58
C ASN A 213 22.10 1.45 7.71
N ASP A 214 21.37 0.45 7.23
CA ASP A 214 19.91 0.38 7.39
C ASP A 214 19.56 -0.39 8.67
N GLU A 215 18.73 0.20 9.54
CA GLU A 215 18.24 -0.43 10.78
C GLU A 215 17.47 -1.74 10.55
N LEU A 216 17.09 -2.02 9.29
CA LEU A 216 16.23 -3.14 8.89
C LEU A 216 16.97 -4.33 8.26
N ASP A 217 18.30 -4.25 8.10
CA ASP A 217 19.14 -5.36 7.59
C ASP A 217 18.54 -5.99 6.30
N ALA A 218 18.13 -5.10 5.38
CA ALA A 218 17.41 -5.43 4.15
C ALA A 218 18.37 -5.53 2.95
N ASP A 219 18.01 -6.38 1.98
CA ASP A 219 18.76 -6.52 0.73
C ASP A 219 18.44 -5.37 -0.25
N GLU A 220 19.43 -4.90 -1.01
CA GLU A 220 19.26 -3.79 -1.97
C GLU A 220 18.16 -4.02 -3.04
N ASP A 221 17.84 -5.29 -3.33
CA ASP A 221 16.83 -5.72 -4.29
C ASP A 221 15.57 -6.30 -3.60
N GLU A 222 15.33 -6.06 -2.29
CA GLU A 222 14.21 -6.63 -1.53
C GLU A 222 12.84 -6.41 -2.20
N PHE A 223 12.61 -5.20 -2.73
CA PHE A 223 11.37 -4.81 -3.39
C PHE A 223 11.37 -5.03 -4.91
N HIS A 224 12.42 -5.64 -5.46
CA HIS A 224 12.49 -5.93 -6.89
C HIS A 224 11.80 -7.25 -7.23
N GLU A 225 11.07 -7.24 -8.34
CA GLU A 225 10.34 -8.39 -8.89
C GLU A 225 11.04 -8.93 -10.16
N GLY A 226 10.45 -9.92 -10.81
CA GLY A 226 10.94 -10.45 -12.09
C GLY A 226 12.10 -11.43 -11.92
N ILE A 227 13.24 -11.14 -12.55
CA ILE A 227 14.37 -12.07 -12.60
C ILE A 227 15.16 -12.12 -11.29
N ALA A 228 15.13 -11.04 -10.51
CA ALA A 228 16.07 -10.84 -9.41
C ALA A 228 15.99 -11.92 -8.33
N PRO A 229 14.81 -12.29 -7.80
CA PRO A 229 14.70 -13.35 -6.80
C PRO A 229 15.28 -14.69 -7.27
N SER A 230 15.01 -15.09 -8.52
CA SER A 230 15.51 -16.36 -9.06
C SER A 230 17.02 -16.36 -9.28
N ALA A 231 17.58 -15.24 -9.76
CA ALA A 231 19.02 -15.10 -10.00
C ALA A 231 19.80 -15.09 -8.68
N LYS A 232 19.31 -14.36 -7.66
CA LYS A 232 19.94 -14.30 -6.34
C LYS A 232 19.91 -15.65 -5.63
N LEU A 233 18.76 -16.35 -5.67
CA LEU A 233 18.66 -17.67 -5.04
C LEU A 233 19.53 -18.71 -5.75
N LEU A 234 19.62 -18.64 -7.08
CA LEU A 234 20.52 -19.48 -7.87
C LEU A 234 21.98 -19.25 -7.46
N HIS A 235 22.40 -17.99 -7.38
CA HIS A 235 23.75 -17.62 -6.94
C HIS A 235 24.05 -18.18 -5.54
N ALA A 236 23.17 -17.93 -4.56
CA ALA A 236 23.35 -18.39 -3.18
C ALA A 236 23.44 -19.93 -3.10
N THR A 237 22.64 -20.65 -3.88
CA THR A 237 22.65 -22.11 -3.92
C THR A 237 23.96 -22.66 -4.52
N VAL A 238 24.46 -22.05 -5.61
CA VAL A 238 25.76 -22.43 -6.20
C VAL A 238 26.92 -22.06 -5.27
N GLN A 239 26.86 -20.92 -4.59
CA GLN A 239 27.85 -20.53 -3.58
C GLN A 239 27.88 -21.49 -2.39
N ARG A 240 26.71 -22.01 -1.98
CA ARG A 240 26.65 -23.07 -0.96
C ARG A 240 27.28 -24.36 -1.47
N LEU A 241 26.94 -24.79 -2.68
CA LEU A 241 27.55 -25.98 -3.29
C LEU A 241 29.07 -25.84 -3.43
N SER A 242 29.58 -24.66 -3.79
CA SER A 242 31.02 -24.46 -3.95
C SER A 242 31.81 -24.58 -2.65
N LYS A 243 31.16 -24.38 -1.48
CA LYS A 243 31.78 -24.62 -0.16
C LYS A 243 31.85 -26.10 0.20
N LEU A 244 30.96 -26.92 -0.37
CA LEU A 244 30.88 -28.37 -0.11
C LEU A 244 31.69 -29.15 -1.15
N GLU A 245 31.40 -28.93 -2.43
CA GLU A 245 31.96 -29.64 -3.59
C GLU A 245 32.36 -28.64 -4.70
N PRO A 246 33.56 -28.03 -4.62
CA PRO A 246 34.02 -27.00 -5.57
C PRO A 246 34.04 -27.48 -7.03
N SER A 247 34.36 -28.76 -7.25
CA SER A 247 34.49 -29.37 -8.58
C SER A 247 33.15 -29.45 -9.32
N ILE A 248 32.06 -29.73 -8.61
CA ILE A 248 30.71 -29.76 -9.16
C ILE A 248 30.22 -28.33 -9.43
N ALA A 249 30.43 -27.41 -8.48
CA ALA A 249 30.07 -26.00 -8.67
C ALA A 249 30.78 -25.37 -9.89
N ALA A 250 32.05 -25.72 -10.12
CA ALA A 250 32.83 -25.24 -11.26
C ALA A 250 32.20 -25.62 -12.61
N ARG A 251 31.51 -26.77 -12.71
CA ARG A 251 30.83 -27.18 -13.95
C ARG A 251 29.67 -26.23 -14.30
N PHE A 252 28.85 -25.84 -13.32
CA PHE A 252 27.77 -24.87 -13.53
C PHE A 252 28.31 -23.51 -13.94
N VAL A 253 29.36 -23.04 -13.27
CA VAL A 253 30.00 -21.76 -13.57
C VAL A 253 30.61 -21.77 -14.98
N GLN A 254 31.24 -22.86 -15.40
CA GLN A 254 31.72 -23.00 -16.79
C GLN A 254 30.58 -22.94 -17.81
N GLN A 255 29.43 -23.56 -17.54
CA GLN A 255 28.26 -23.47 -18.41
C GLN A 255 27.74 -22.04 -18.52
N TRP A 256 27.67 -21.30 -17.41
CA TRP A 256 27.25 -19.89 -17.43
C TRP A 256 28.15 -19.00 -18.28
N ARG A 257 29.46 -19.27 -18.32
CA ARG A 257 30.40 -18.55 -19.21
C ARG A 257 30.05 -18.72 -20.69
N LEU A 258 29.48 -19.87 -21.06
CA LEU A 258 29.07 -20.16 -22.44
C LEU A 258 27.71 -19.54 -22.78
N MET A 259 26.88 -19.26 -21.77
CA MET A 259 25.61 -18.55 -21.92
C MET A 259 25.89 -17.06 -22.07
N THR A 260 25.80 -16.54 -23.29
CA THR A 260 26.22 -15.17 -23.63
C THR A 260 25.29 -14.06 -23.11
N ASP A 261 24.27 -14.39 -22.32
CA ASP A 261 23.33 -13.40 -21.80
C ASP A 261 23.86 -12.65 -20.56
N PRO A 262 23.39 -11.41 -20.31
CA PRO A 262 23.90 -10.58 -19.22
C PRO A 262 23.73 -11.19 -17.81
N VAL A 263 22.69 -11.98 -17.56
CA VAL A 263 22.42 -12.52 -16.21
C VAL A 263 23.41 -13.63 -15.88
N HIS A 264 23.62 -14.58 -16.80
CA HIS A 264 24.60 -15.65 -16.59
C HIS A 264 26.03 -15.13 -16.61
N LEU A 265 26.33 -14.09 -17.41
CA LEU A 265 27.64 -13.43 -17.37
C LEU A 265 27.94 -12.84 -15.98
N ARG A 266 26.95 -12.19 -15.36
CA ARG A 266 27.08 -11.64 -14.01
C ARG A 266 27.17 -12.74 -12.95
N LEU A 267 26.42 -13.83 -13.09
CA LEU A 267 26.49 -15.01 -12.21
C LEU A 267 27.90 -15.62 -12.24
N TRP A 268 28.43 -15.80 -13.45
CA TRP A 268 29.80 -16.23 -13.68
C TRP A 268 30.80 -15.27 -13.04
N ALA A 269 30.69 -13.96 -13.27
CA ALA A 269 31.62 -12.97 -12.75
C ALA A 269 31.65 -12.95 -11.21
N SER A 270 30.48 -13.08 -10.57
CA SER A 270 30.38 -13.17 -9.11
C SER A 270 31.09 -14.41 -8.56
N MET A 271 30.83 -15.59 -9.15
CA MET A 271 31.43 -16.86 -8.71
C MET A 271 32.93 -16.96 -9.04
N ALA A 272 33.39 -16.31 -10.12
CA ALA A 272 34.79 -16.30 -10.52
C ALA A 272 35.71 -15.53 -9.56
N ARG A 273 35.16 -14.82 -8.56
CA ARG A 273 35.93 -14.23 -7.45
C ARG A 273 36.58 -15.30 -6.57
N ALA A 274 36.03 -16.52 -6.52
CA ALA A 274 36.60 -17.61 -5.74
C ALA A 274 37.64 -18.39 -6.54
N SER A 275 38.88 -18.44 -6.04
CA SER A 275 39.99 -19.19 -6.64
C SER A 275 39.73 -20.69 -6.76
N SER A 276 38.92 -21.24 -5.86
CA SER A 276 38.53 -22.66 -5.83
C SER A 276 37.57 -23.07 -6.95
N VAL A 277 36.89 -22.11 -7.59
CA VAL A 277 35.86 -22.37 -8.60
C VAL A 277 36.37 -22.06 -10.01
N VAL A 278 37.11 -20.95 -10.17
CA VAL A 278 37.63 -20.52 -11.47
C VAL A 278 39.14 -20.23 -11.39
N PRO A 279 39.97 -20.98 -12.16
CA PRO A 279 41.40 -20.71 -12.28
C PRO A 279 41.71 -19.28 -12.77
N ILE A 280 42.83 -18.72 -12.32
CA ILE A 280 43.22 -17.35 -12.65
C ILE A 280 43.45 -17.13 -14.14
N THR A 281 43.95 -18.13 -14.86
CA THR A 281 44.17 -18.08 -16.32
C THR A 281 42.88 -17.74 -17.08
N ILE A 282 41.76 -18.31 -16.66
CA ILE A 282 40.44 -18.05 -17.24
C ILE A 282 39.97 -16.60 -16.96
N VAL A 283 40.25 -16.10 -15.75
CA VAL A 283 39.90 -14.72 -15.36
C VAL A 283 40.75 -13.72 -16.13
N GLU A 284 42.05 -14.01 -16.31
CA GLU A 284 42.99 -13.19 -17.08
C GLU A 284 42.56 -13.05 -18.54
N ASP A 285 42.21 -14.17 -19.19
CA ASP A 285 41.68 -14.19 -20.55
C ASP A 285 40.40 -13.36 -20.67
N PHE A 286 39.49 -13.50 -19.70
CA PHE A 286 38.22 -12.77 -19.71
C PHE A 286 38.41 -11.25 -19.55
N LEU A 287 39.18 -10.81 -18.54
CA LEU A 287 39.39 -9.38 -18.29
C LEU A 287 40.12 -8.70 -19.44
N SER A 288 41.07 -9.42 -20.07
CA SER A 288 41.82 -8.94 -21.24
C SER A 288 40.92 -8.82 -22.48
N SER A 289 40.01 -9.76 -22.70
CA SER A 289 39.11 -9.79 -23.87
C SER A 289 37.75 -9.08 -23.67
N SER A 290 37.45 -8.61 -22.46
CA SER A 290 36.14 -8.01 -22.12
C SER A 290 35.81 -6.77 -22.95
N LYS A 291 34.57 -6.73 -23.47
CA LYS A 291 33.99 -5.56 -24.16
C LYS A 291 34.00 -4.33 -23.24
N GLU A 292 34.17 -3.14 -23.81
CA GLU A 292 34.19 -1.87 -23.06
C GLU A 292 32.90 -1.63 -22.26
N GLN A 293 31.74 -2.04 -22.80
CA GLN A 293 30.46 -1.91 -22.10
C GLN A 293 30.44 -2.70 -20.78
N PHE A 294 30.89 -3.94 -20.80
CA PHE A 294 30.92 -4.82 -19.62
C PHE A 294 31.98 -4.36 -18.61
N PHE A 295 33.09 -3.84 -19.11
CA PHE A 295 34.21 -3.42 -18.27
C PHE A 295 33.90 -2.16 -17.43
N TRP A 296 33.13 -1.22 -17.99
CA TRP A 296 32.90 0.10 -17.39
C TRP A 296 31.48 0.36 -16.87
N ASN A 297 30.46 -0.37 -17.33
CA ASN A 297 29.08 -0.10 -16.94
C ASN A 297 28.75 -0.72 -15.58
N LEU A 298 29.08 -0.02 -14.51
CA LEU A 298 28.84 -0.45 -13.12
C LEU A 298 27.36 -0.68 -12.80
N HIS A 299 26.45 0.01 -13.49
CA HIS A 299 25.01 -0.11 -13.24
C HIS A 299 24.46 -1.42 -13.81
N GLN A 300 25.08 -1.95 -14.87
CA GLN A 300 24.63 -3.20 -15.51
C GLN A 300 25.47 -4.41 -15.12
N TYR A 301 26.76 -4.21 -14.83
CA TYR A 301 27.72 -5.29 -14.58
C TYR A 301 28.65 -5.02 -13.38
N PRO A 302 28.11 -4.72 -12.18
CA PRO A 302 28.93 -4.43 -11.01
C PRO A 302 29.85 -5.61 -10.62
N GLU A 303 29.40 -6.85 -10.83
CA GLU A 303 30.15 -8.07 -10.48
C GLU A 303 31.47 -8.20 -11.27
N ILE A 304 31.55 -7.65 -12.48
CA ILE A 304 32.79 -7.65 -13.26
C ILE A 304 33.84 -6.72 -12.64
N SER A 305 33.40 -5.58 -12.09
CA SER A 305 34.30 -4.66 -11.40
C SER A 305 34.79 -5.22 -10.07
N LEU A 306 33.93 -5.93 -9.35
CA LEU A 306 34.31 -6.67 -8.13
C LEU A 306 35.28 -7.82 -8.44
N LEU A 307 35.02 -8.58 -9.51
CA LEU A 307 35.92 -9.64 -9.97
C LEU A 307 37.31 -9.09 -10.26
N ARG A 308 37.38 -8.00 -11.03
CA ARG A 308 38.64 -7.33 -11.35
C ARG A 308 39.37 -6.89 -10.09
N ALA A 309 38.69 -6.22 -9.15
CA ALA A 309 39.31 -5.73 -7.91
C ALA A 309 39.85 -6.87 -7.04
N THR A 310 39.02 -7.90 -6.80
CA THR A 310 39.32 -9.01 -5.89
C THR A 310 40.49 -9.87 -6.40
N ARG A 311 40.51 -10.16 -7.71
CA ARG A 311 41.46 -11.11 -8.32
C ARG A 311 42.68 -10.44 -8.95
N PHE A 312 42.80 -9.10 -8.87
CA PHE A 312 43.86 -8.35 -9.56
C PHE A 312 45.27 -8.80 -9.19
N HIS A 313 45.50 -9.04 -7.90
CA HIS A 313 46.81 -9.39 -7.35
C HIS A 313 47.33 -10.76 -7.82
N GLU A 314 46.44 -11.64 -8.29
CA GLU A 314 46.80 -12.98 -8.75
C GLU A 314 47.13 -13.02 -10.25
N LEU A 315 46.79 -11.97 -10.99
CA LEU A 315 47.04 -11.87 -12.43
C LEU A 315 48.54 -11.80 -12.74
N SER A 316 48.93 -12.26 -13.94
CA SER A 316 50.28 -12.07 -14.43
C SER A 316 50.66 -10.58 -14.48
N THR A 317 51.95 -10.26 -14.32
CA THR A 317 52.43 -8.87 -14.39
C THR A 317 52.09 -8.22 -15.73
N GLU A 318 52.10 -9.00 -16.82
CA GLU A 318 51.69 -8.54 -18.14
C GLU A 318 50.20 -8.15 -18.17
N ALA A 319 49.32 -8.98 -17.62
CA ALA A 319 47.90 -8.70 -17.53
C ALA A 319 47.59 -7.51 -16.61
N GLN A 320 48.25 -7.39 -15.45
CA GLN A 320 48.10 -6.23 -14.56
C GLN A 320 48.43 -4.93 -15.29
N LEU A 321 49.53 -4.90 -16.06
CA LEU A 321 49.92 -3.73 -16.85
C LEU A 321 48.95 -3.46 -18.00
N SER A 322 48.45 -4.51 -18.67
CA SER A 322 47.45 -4.38 -19.75
C SER A 322 46.14 -3.78 -19.23
N ILE A 323 45.62 -4.31 -18.13
CA ILE A 323 44.39 -3.81 -17.48
C ILE A 323 44.61 -2.39 -16.97
N PHE A 324 45.77 -2.08 -16.36
CA PHE A 324 46.10 -0.73 -15.94
C PHE A 324 46.08 0.26 -17.13
N ARG A 325 46.68 -0.09 -18.27
CA ARG A 325 46.63 0.76 -19.48
C ARG A 325 45.19 1.00 -19.93
N LYS A 326 44.33 -0.01 -19.84
CA LYS A 326 42.89 0.11 -20.16
C LYS A 326 42.17 1.02 -19.17
N ILE A 327 42.39 0.87 -17.86
CA ILE A 327 41.81 1.73 -16.82
C ILE A 327 42.27 3.19 -17.01
N LYS A 328 43.57 3.42 -17.20
CA LYS A 328 44.15 4.75 -17.43
C LYS A 328 43.56 5.45 -18.66
N LYS A 329 43.19 4.70 -19.71
CA LYS A 329 42.51 5.24 -20.89
C LYS A 329 41.09 5.73 -20.56
N GLY A 330 40.43 5.17 -19.55
CA GLY A 330 39.06 5.47 -19.18
C GLY A 330 38.02 4.96 -20.18
N PRO A 331 36.72 5.02 -19.84
CA PRO A 331 35.63 4.58 -20.71
C PRO A 331 35.56 5.41 -22.01
N PRO A 332 34.97 4.86 -23.09
CA PRO A 332 34.83 5.58 -24.35
C PRO A 332 33.83 6.75 -24.22
N PRO A 333 34.00 7.85 -25.00
CA PRO A 333 33.12 9.03 -24.93
C PRO A 333 31.64 8.75 -25.19
N SER A 334 31.31 7.62 -25.82
CA SER A 334 29.93 7.19 -26.11
C SER A 334 29.08 6.91 -24.87
N PHE A 335 29.70 6.81 -23.68
CA PHE A 335 28.97 6.67 -22.40
C PHE A 335 28.25 7.95 -21.99
N TRP A 336 28.62 9.10 -22.56
CA TRP A 336 27.99 10.38 -22.29
C TRP A 336 27.08 10.80 -23.45
N GLY A 337 25.98 11.48 -23.11
CA GLY A 337 25.05 12.03 -24.11
C GLY A 337 25.72 13.10 -24.97
N ARG A 338 25.22 13.30 -26.21
CA ARG A 338 25.76 14.25 -27.20
C ARG A 338 25.81 15.73 -26.75
N ARG A 339 25.25 16.06 -25.59
CA ARG A 339 25.15 17.42 -25.04
C ARG A 339 26.18 17.71 -23.93
N ALA A 340 26.97 16.73 -23.49
CA ALA A 340 27.98 16.93 -22.45
C ALA A 340 29.22 17.67 -23.00
N SER A 341 29.82 18.56 -22.21
CA SER A 341 30.99 19.31 -22.65
C SER A 341 32.26 18.43 -22.68
N PRO A 342 33.23 18.70 -23.58
CA PRO A 342 34.47 17.93 -23.64
C PRO A 342 35.30 17.93 -22.35
N SER A 343 35.28 19.04 -21.60
CA SER A 343 35.97 19.18 -20.31
C SER A 343 35.33 18.32 -19.22
N GLU A 344 34.01 18.29 -19.14
CA GLU A 344 33.27 17.44 -18.20
C GLU A 344 33.50 15.96 -18.49
N ILE A 345 33.46 15.55 -19.77
CA ILE A 345 33.75 14.16 -20.17
C ILE A 345 35.18 13.78 -19.77
N LYS A 346 36.16 14.67 -19.98
CA LYS A 346 37.56 14.40 -19.57
C LYS A 346 37.68 14.22 -18.07
N SER A 347 37.03 15.07 -17.27
CA SER A 347 37.00 14.95 -15.81
C SER A 347 36.31 13.66 -15.36
N ALA A 348 35.14 13.35 -15.91
CA ALA A 348 34.38 12.14 -15.57
C ALA A 348 35.13 10.84 -15.94
N ARG A 349 35.81 10.79 -17.10
CA ARG A 349 36.66 9.65 -17.48
C ARG A 349 37.80 9.43 -16.48
N LYS A 350 38.39 10.52 -16.00
CA LYS A 350 39.46 10.48 -15.00
C LYS A 350 38.93 10.00 -13.65
N TYR A 351 37.80 10.52 -13.20
CA TYR A 351 37.11 10.08 -11.98
C TYR A 351 36.86 8.57 -12.00
N TRP A 352 36.27 8.05 -13.09
CA TRP A 352 35.96 6.62 -13.23
C TRP A 352 37.24 5.76 -13.18
N ALA A 353 38.32 6.21 -13.81
CA ALA A 353 39.61 5.50 -13.78
C ALA A 353 40.25 5.48 -12.38
N VAL A 354 40.21 6.61 -11.66
CA VAL A 354 40.72 6.74 -10.29
C VAL A 354 39.92 5.83 -9.34
N ARG A 355 38.59 5.85 -9.41
CA ARG A 355 37.71 4.95 -8.64
C ARG A 355 38.03 3.47 -8.91
N GLU A 356 38.24 3.13 -10.20
CA GLU A 356 38.94 1.93 -10.70
C GLU A 356 40.04 1.38 -9.80
N LEU A 357 41.08 2.19 -9.69
CA LEU A 357 42.32 1.81 -9.02
C LEU A 357 42.17 1.85 -7.49
N CYS A 358 41.40 2.80 -6.96
CA CYS A 358 41.05 2.84 -5.53
C CYS A 358 40.36 1.54 -5.11
N ARG A 359 39.39 1.08 -5.91
CA ARG A 359 38.68 -0.19 -5.65
C ARG A 359 39.64 -1.38 -5.62
N ILE A 360 40.65 -1.42 -6.50
CA ILE A 360 41.66 -2.49 -6.49
C ILE A 360 42.53 -2.41 -5.22
N GLU A 361 42.98 -1.20 -4.82
CA GLU A 361 43.82 -1.01 -3.64
C GLU A 361 43.08 -1.34 -2.33
N LEU A 362 41.78 -1.03 -2.25
CA LEU A 362 40.93 -1.30 -1.08
C LEU A 362 40.83 -2.79 -0.72
N VAL A 363 40.90 -3.69 -1.69
CA VAL A 363 40.83 -5.16 -1.47
C VAL A 363 42.24 -5.76 -1.32
N ASN A 364 43.22 -4.96 -0.90
CA ASN A 364 44.64 -5.31 -0.81
C ASN A 364 45.27 -5.73 -2.15
N GLY A 365 44.71 -5.28 -3.29
CA GLY A 365 45.33 -5.49 -4.59
C GLY A 365 46.63 -4.70 -4.71
N THR A 366 47.77 -5.39 -4.79
CA THR A 366 49.06 -4.72 -5.02
C THR A 366 49.11 -4.17 -6.44
N LEU A 367 48.94 -2.85 -6.56
CA LEU A 367 49.12 -2.14 -7.81
C LEU A 367 50.60 -2.13 -8.22
N PRO A 368 50.94 -2.29 -9.51
CA PRO A 368 52.27 -2.01 -10.02
C PRO A 368 52.72 -0.60 -9.65
N SER A 369 54.01 -0.37 -9.41
CA SER A 369 54.55 0.94 -9.00
C SER A 369 54.06 2.09 -9.90
N ILE A 370 54.10 1.88 -11.21
CA ILE A 370 53.63 2.84 -12.23
C ILE A 370 52.14 3.20 -12.04
N ALA A 371 51.31 2.23 -11.67
CA ALA A 371 49.89 2.45 -11.44
C ALA A 371 49.63 3.19 -10.12
N LYS A 372 50.41 2.89 -9.08
CA LYS A 372 50.33 3.56 -7.78
C LYS A 372 50.76 5.03 -7.86
N ASP A 373 51.85 5.31 -8.54
CA ASP A 373 52.32 6.69 -8.77
C ASP A 373 51.29 7.50 -9.55
N TRP A 374 50.65 6.87 -10.56
CA TRP A 374 49.58 7.51 -11.31
C TRP A 374 48.33 7.75 -10.45
N LEU A 375 47.92 6.79 -9.61
CA LEU A 375 46.79 6.97 -8.71
C LEU A 375 47.01 8.14 -7.75
N ASN A 376 48.14 8.14 -7.03
CA ASN A 376 48.47 9.18 -6.05
C ASN A 376 48.51 10.58 -6.67
N GLY A 377 49.04 10.72 -7.89
CA GLY A 377 49.08 11.99 -8.60
C GLY A 377 47.72 12.53 -9.07
N ASN A 378 46.66 11.71 -9.04
CA ASN A 378 45.32 12.10 -9.48
C ASN A 378 44.26 12.03 -8.36
N LEU A 379 44.61 11.48 -7.19
CA LEU A 379 43.70 11.31 -6.06
C LEU A 379 43.34 12.66 -5.39
N GLU A 380 44.27 13.62 -5.38
CA GLU A 380 44.05 14.95 -4.76
C GLU A 380 42.97 15.80 -5.47
N GLU A 381 42.57 15.42 -6.69
CA GLU A 381 41.48 16.10 -7.41
C GLU A 381 40.07 15.64 -6.96
N PHE A 382 39.96 14.53 -6.22
CA PHE A 382 38.67 13.89 -5.87
C PHE A 382 38.65 13.49 -4.39
N GLU A 383 38.20 14.41 -3.53
CA GLU A 383 38.19 14.25 -2.07
C GLU A 383 37.29 13.09 -1.60
N ASP A 384 36.17 12.85 -2.30
CA ASP A 384 35.26 11.74 -2.07
C ASP A 384 35.93 10.37 -2.31
N LEU A 385 36.74 10.25 -3.38
CA LEU A 385 37.47 9.01 -3.68
C LEU A 385 38.62 8.76 -2.70
N LYS A 386 39.22 9.82 -2.14
CA LYS A 386 40.22 9.71 -1.07
C LYS A 386 39.62 9.14 0.23
N ALA A 387 38.34 9.43 0.46
CA ALA A 387 37.57 8.92 1.59
C ALA A 387 36.81 7.61 1.28
N MET A 388 36.98 7.03 0.10
CA MET A 388 36.31 5.79 -0.31
C MET A 388 36.68 4.64 0.64
N LYS A 389 35.67 4.08 1.33
CA LYS A 389 35.83 2.96 2.27
C LYS A 389 35.19 1.66 1.79
N ASN A 390 34.22 1.76 0.87
CA ASN A 390 33.42 0.63 0.42
C ASN A 390 33.80 0.25 -1.01
N ILE A 391 33.93 -1.06 -1.27
CA ILE A 391 34.20 -1.58 -2.61
C ILE A 391 33.04 -1.31 -3.58
N ASP A 392 31.84 -1.10 -3.05
CA ASP A 392 30.60 -0.92 -3.81
C ASP A 392 30.34 0.52 -4.28
N GLU A 393 31.25 1.46 -4.01
CA GLU A 393 31.09 2.88 -4.35
C GLU A 393 30.73 3.08 -5.84
N GLY A 394 29.65 3.79 -6.12
CA GLY A 394 29.16 4.06 -7.48
C GLY A 394 28.38 2.92 -8.14
N PHE A 395 28.00 1.87 -7.40
CA PHE A 395 26.97 0.92 -7.82
C PHE A 395 25.57 1.49 -7.60
N LEU A 396 24.57 0.93 -8.28
CA LEU A 396 23.17 1.26 -8.01
C LEU A 396 22.74 0.57 -6.72
N GLY A 397 22.36 1.36 -5.70
CA GLY A 397 21.76 0.86 -4.46
C GLY A 397 20.25 1.07 -4.43
N SER A 398 19.61 0.65 -3.33
CA SER A 398 18.22 0.97 -3.04
C SER A 398 18.01 2.49 -2.94
N VAL A 399 16.79 2.97 -3.23
CA VAL A 399 16.49 4.40 -3.24
C VAL A 399 16.55 4.93 -1.80
N SER A 400 17.67 5.54 -1.43
CA SER A 400 17.78 6.28 -0.16
C SER A 400 17.27 7.70 -0.34
N SER A 401 16.26 8.10 0.43
CA SER A 401 15.88 9.50 0.55
C SER A 401 16.77 10.17 1.59
N GLN A 402 17.78 10.91 1.14
CA GLN A 402 18.51 11.81 2.02
C GLN A 402 17.88 13.20 1.96
N TRP A 403 17.68 13.81 3.12
CA TRP A 403 17.32 15.21 3.17
C TRP A 403 18.53 16.04 2.74
N ILE A 404 18.46 16.63 1.55
CA ILE A 404 19.43 17.61 1.10
C ILE A 404 18.96 18.95 1.67
N GLU A 405 19.82 19.61 2.44
CA GLU A 405 19.54 20.94 2.95
C GLU A 405 19.22 21.87 1.76
N PRO A 406 18.00 22.44 1.69
CA PRO A 406 17.61 23.29 0.57
C PRO A 406 18.57 24.46 0.47
N SER A 407 19.00 24.81 -0.75
CA SER A 407 19.87 25.98 -0.97
C SER A 407 19.28 27.23 -0.29
N SER A 408 20.04 27.82 0.63
CA SER A 408 19.61 28.99 1.38
C SER A 408 19.52 30.18 0.42
N GLY A 409 18.32 30.74 0.25
CA GLY A 409 18.10 31.94 -0.55
C GLY A 409 18.63 33.21 0.12
N ASP A 410 19.83 33.16 0.70
CA ASP A 410 20.37 34.21 1.57
C ASP A 410 20.49 35.58 0.88
N GLU A 411 20.57 35.58 -0.44
CA GLU A 411 20.49 36.77 -1.31
C GLU A 411 19.25 37.64 -1.04
N PHE A 412 18.12 37.05 -0.65
CA PHE A 412 16.88 37.78 -0.35
C PHE A 412 16.84 38.34 1.08
N ASN A 413 17.73 37.91 1.99
CA ASN A 413 17.77 38.42 3.36
C ASN A 413 18.14 39.90 3.43
N LEU A 414 18.96 40.37 2.48
CA LEU A 414 19.51 41.72 2.44
C LEU A 414 18.59 42.76 1.77
N ILE A 415 17.49 42.32 1.13
CA ILE A 415 16.60 43.17 0.34
C ILE A 415 15.28 43.36 1.09
N ASP A 416 14.70 44.56 1.09
CA ASP A 416 13.44 44.88 1.79
C ASP A 416 12.39 45.57 0.89
N GLY A 417 11.12 45.50 1.31
CA GLY A 417 10.02 46.24 0.69
C GLY A 417 9.69 45.83 -0.75
N ASP A 418 9.39 46.81 -1.61
CA ASP A 418 8.99 46.59 -3.01
C ASP A 418 10.11 46.01 -3.89
N GLU A 419 11.37 46.19 -3.49
CA GLU A 419 12.54 45.64 -4.20
C GLU A 419 12.65 44.13 -3.97
N LEU A 420 12.42 43.69 -2.73
CA LEU A 420 12.33 42.27 -2.38
C LEU A 420 11.23 41.57 -3.18
N LEU A 421 10.04 42.16 -3.25
CA LEU A 421 8.92 41.58 -4.00
C LEU A 421 9.22 41.48 -5.50
N ARG A 422 9.92 42.46 -6.08
CA ARG A 422 10.33 42.43 -7.50
C ARG A 422 11.31 41.30 -7.80
N GLU A 423 12.35 41.14 -6.99
CA GLU A 423 13.34 40.09 -7.22
C GLU A 423 12.78 38.69 -6.97
N LEU A 424 11.90 38.52 -5.97
CA LEU A 424 11.18 37.25 -5.76
C LEU A 424 10.23 36.93 -6.92
N GLU A 425 9.44 37.90 -7.39
CA GLU A 425 8.52 37.70 -8.52
C GLU A 425 9.29 37.34 -9.80
N LYS A 426 10.42 38.01 -10.05
CA LYS A 426 11.31 37.72 -11.17
C LYS A 426 11.93 36.32 -11.05
N ALA A 427 12.42 35.93 -9.87
CA ALA A 427 12.96 34.60 -9.63
C ALA A 427 11.90 33.51 -9.84
N LEU A 428 10.69 33.70 -9.32
CA LEU A 428 9.56 32.77 -9.49
C LEU A 428 9.08 32.66 -10.95
N SER A 429 9.31 33.69 -11.77
CA SER A 429 8.96 33.68 -13.20
C SER A 429 9.95 32.91 -14.10
N THR A 430 11.11 32.48 -13.58
CA THR A 430 12.11 31.74 -14.36
C THR A 430 11.67 30.28 -14.60
N THR A 431 11.62 29.85 -15.87
CA THR A 431 11.15 28.51 -16.27
C THR A 431 12.14 27.42 -15.83
N ARG A 432 11.61 26.29 -15.30
CA ARG A 432 12.34 25.07 -14.91
C ARG A 432 13.46 24.70 -15.89
N GLY A 433 14.69 24.70 -15.41
CA GLY A 433 15.90 24.34 -16.14
C GLY A 433 16.82 23.55 -15.21
N ASN A 434 16.85 22.23 -15.41
CA ASN A 434 17.70 21.21 -14.81
C ASN A 434 18.13 21.39 -13.33
N TRP A 435 17.62 20.47 -12.49
CA TRP A 435 18.18 19.94 -11.24
C TRP A 435 19.38 20.67 -10.64
N GLY A 436 19.11 21.49 -9.61
CA GLY A 436 20.07 21.73 -8.52
C GLY A 436 20.35 23.18 -8.13
N ASN A 437 20.04 24.19 -8.95
CA ASN A 437 20.37 25.59 -8.59
C ASN A 437 19.48 26.66 -9.26
N GLU A 438 18.18 26.40 -9.35
CA GLU A 438 17.23 27.30 -10.01
C GLU A 438 16.86 28.51 -9.11
N PRO A 439 16.83 29.75 -9.65
CA PRO A 439 16.37 30.93 -8.92
C PRO A 439 14.96 30.78 -8.32
N ALA A 440 14.05 30.10 -9.04
CA ALA A 440 12.71 29.80 -8.55
C ALA A 440 12.72 28.91 -7.30
N VAL A 441 13.59 27.89 -7.25
CA VAL A 441 13.71 27.00 -6.09
C VAL A 441 14.25 27.76 -4.88
N ARG A 442 15.26 28.62 -5.05
CA ARG A 442 15.78 29.47 -3.96
C ARG A 442 14.72 30.43 -3.43
N ALA A 443 13.94 31.06 -4.31
CA ALA A 443 12.85 31.94 -3.91
C ALA A 443 11.75 31.19 -3.16
N VAL A 444 11.35 30.00 -3.63
CA VAL A 444 10.38 29.13 -2.94
C VAL A 444 10.89 28.71 -1.56
N ASN A 445 12.14 28.23 -1.46
CA ASN A 445 12.75 27.83 -0.20
C ASN A 445 12.81 29.00 0.79
N TRP A 446 13.17 30.19 0.32
CA TRP A 446 13.23 31.39 1.13
C TRP A 446 11.85 31.84 1.62
N ILE A 447 10.82 31.81 0.76
CA ILE A 447 9.43 32.14 1.14
C ILE A 447 8.87 31.11 2.13
N ASN A 448 9.21 29.83 1.97
CA ASN A 448 8.80 28.75 2.87
C ASN A 448 9.43 28.86 4.27
N HIS A 449 10.53 29.60 4.40
CA HIS A 449 11.18 29.81 5.69
C HIS A 449 10.36 30.77 6.58
N GLN A 450 9.89 30.27 7.72
CA GLN A 450 8.93 30.94 8.61
C GLN A 450 9.37 32.35 9.05
N LYS A 451 10.67 32.56 9.33
CA LYS A 451 11.23 33.87 9.73
C LYS A 451 10.98 34.99 8.70
N ASN A 452 10.78 34.63 7.43
CA ASN A 452 10.61 35.58 6.34
C ASN A 452 9.14 35.99 6.14
N ALA A 453 8.19 35.27 6.76
CA ALA A 453 6.77 35.52 6.60
C ALA A 453 6.36 36.96 7.00
N THR A 454 6.90 37.48 8.09
CA THR A 454 6.62 38.85 8.57
C THR A 454 7.18 39.91 7.60
N LYS A 455 8.39 39.68 7.10
CA LYS A 455 9.07 40.54 6.12
C LYS A 455 8.29 40.63 4.81
N ILE A 456 7.83 39.49 4.29
CA ILE A 456 6.96 39.42 3.10
C ILE A 456 5.60 40.10 3.38
N LEU A 457 4.99 39.83 4.52
CA LEU A 457 3.68 40.38 4.88
C LEU A 457 3.69 41.91 4.98
N HIS A 458 4.73 42.49 5.60
CA HIS A 458 4.90 43.93 5.68
C HIS A 458 5.13 44.58 4.31
N ALA A 459 5.84 43.89 3.41
CA ALA A 459 6.02 44.35 2.03
C ALA A 459 4.68 44.30 1.25
N LEU A 460 3.93 43.19 1.34
CA LEU A 460 2.64 43.02 0.66
C LEU A 460 1.53 43.96 1.18
N ALA A 461 1.63 44.46 2.42
CA ALA A 461 0.61 45.32 3.02
C ALA A 461 0.53 46.73 2.38
N LYS A 462 1.54 47.16 1.61
CA LYS A 462 1.63 48.49 0.99
C LYS A 462 0.96 48.57 -0.39
N GLU A 463 -0.32 48.23 -0.51
CA GLU A 463 -1.20 48.45 -1.70
C GLU A 463 -0.64 48.09 -3.11
N THR A 464 0.47 47.35 -3.23
CA THR A 464 1.11 46.92 -4.49
C THR A 464 0.84 45.45 -4.83
N ILE A 465 -0.19 44.85 -4.23
CA ILE A 465 -0.54 43.42 -4.37
C ILE A 465 -0.77 43.01 -5.85
N VAL A 466 -1.26 43.93 -6.68
CA VAL A 466 -1.51 43.68 -8.12
C VAL A 466 -0.20 43.41 -8.90
N ARG A 467 0.95 43.86 -8.41
CA ARG A 467 2.24 43.75 -9.10
C ARG A 467 3.00 42.46 -8.83
N PHE A 468 2.61 41.68 -7.79
CA PHE A 468 3.37 40.51 -7.32
C PHE A 468 2.49 39.26 -7.09
N PRO A 469 1.79 38.77 -8.13
CA PRO A 469 0.88 37.63 -8.01
C PRO A 469 1.57 36.31 -7.61
N LEU A 470 2.76 36.00 -8.13
CA LEU A 470 3.44 34.74 -7.85
C LEU A 470 3.93 34.68 -6.39
N VAL A 471 4.48 35.80 -5.90
CA VAL A 471 4.91 35.92 -4.49
C VAL A 471 3.73 35.75 -3.54
N LEU A 472 2.60 36.42 -3.81
CA LEU A 472 1.40 36.26 -2.99
C LEU A 472 0.91 34.80 -2.99
N ASN A 473 0.87 34.18 -4.17
CA ASN A 473 0.38 32.81 -4.31
C ASN A 473 1.25 31.81 -3.53
N GLN A 474 2.58 31.93 -3.63
CA GLN A 474 3.51 31.09 -2.87
C GLN A 474 3.46 31.38 -1.37
N PHE A 475 3.32 32.65 -0.97
CA PHE A 475 3.18 33.03 0.43
C PHE A 475 1.94 32.42 1.08
N LEU A 476 0.79 32.43 0.39
CA LEU A 476 -0.45 31.83 0.91
C LEU A 476 -0.33 30.32 1.14
N PHE A 477 0.51 29.63 0.36
CA PHE A 477 0.81 28.21 0.57
C PHE A 477 1.80 28.00 1.74
N ALA A 478 2.88 28.78 1.78
CA ALA A 478 3.95 28.68 2.78
C ALA A 478 3.52 29.06 4.21
N HIS A 479 2.60 30.02 4.34
CA HIS A 479 2.23 30.60 5.62
C HIS A 479 1.33 29.67 6.44
N ASN A 480 1.94 28.82 7.27
CA ASN A 480 1.26 27.82 8.11
C ASN A 480 1.57 28.03 9.62
N PRO A 481 0.57 27.99 10.53
CA PRO A 481 0.76 28.09 11.98
C PRO A 481 1.45 26.86 12.62
N GLU A 482 1.30 25.64 12.08
CA GLU A 482 1.81 24.40 12.71
C GLU A 482 3.33 24.32 12.67
N ALA A 483 3.95 24.83 11.59
CA ALA A 483 5.40 24.93 11.48
C ALA A 483 6.05 25.89 12.50
N ARG A 484 5.29 26.75 13.19
CA ARG A 484 5.79 27.61 14.28
C ARG A 484 5.77 26.93 15.65
N LEU A 485 5.00 25.86 15.83
CA LEU A 485 4.89 25.15 17.12
C LEU A 485 6.14 24.29 17.42
N HIS A 486 6.89 23.90 16.38
CA HIS A 486 8.06 23.04 16.52
C HIS A 486 9.35 23.75 16.94
N GLU A 487 9.46 25.08 16.77
CA GLU A 487 10.70 25.80 17.11
C GLU A 487 10.76 26.32 18.54
N LYS A 488 9.61 26.71 19.15
CA LYS A 488 9.54 27.11 20.57
C LYS A 488 8.15 26.85 21.12
N GLY A 489 8.08 25.99 22.14
CA GLY A 489 6.86 25.78 22.91
C GLY A 489 6.28 27.11 23.40
N ASN A 490 5.01 27.35 23.08
CA ASN A 490 4.18 28.47 23.55
C ASN A 490 4.46 29.89 23.01
N GLU A 491 4.81 30.08 21.74
CA GLU A 491 4.62 31.40 21.12
C GLU A 491 3.18 31.63 20.65
N ILE A 492 2.57 32.68 21.21
CA ILE A 492 1.28 33.23 20.83
C ILE A 492 1.34 33.63 19.35
N ILE A 493 0.70 32.83 18.47
CA ILE A 493 0.53 33.17 17.06
C ILE A 493 0.00 34.63 16.95
N PRO A 494 0.71 35.58 16.31
CA PRO A 494 0.37 37.00 16.40
C PRO A 494 -0.95 37.32 15.70
N LYS A 495 -1.98 37.69 16.47
CA LYS A 495 -3.30 38.14 15.96
C LYS A 495 -3.19 39.20 14.85
N LYS A 496 -2.18 40.08 14.96
CA LYS A 496 -1.90 41.14 13.99
C LYS A 496 -1.56 40.61 12.59
N GLU A 497 -0.85 39.50 12.47
CA GLU A 497 -0.46 38.92 11.18
C GLU A 497 -1.67 38.36 10.44
N THR A 498 -2.50 37.58 11.13
CA THR A 498 -3.74 37.03 10.55
C THR A 498 -4.68 38.15 10.09
N ASP A 499 -4.84 39.21 10.88
CA ASP A 499 -5.69 40.35 10.54
C ASP A 499 -5.17 41.13 9.32
N LEU A 500 -3.84 41.21 9.15
CA LEU A 500 -3.19 41.81 7.97
C LEU A 500 -3.42 40.96 6.72
N VAL A 501 -3.21 39.64 6.78
CA VAL A 501 -3.50 38.76 5.63
C VAL A 501 -4.98 38.83 5.24
N ILE A 502 -5.89 38.81 6.22
CA ILE A 502 -7.33 38.99 5.95
C ILE A 502 -7.60 40.34 5.25
N LYS A 503 -6.93 41.43 5.68
CA LYS A 503 -7.06 42.74 5.01
C LYS A 503 -6.59 42.66 3.55
N ILE A 504 -5.45 42.03 3.29
CA ILE A 504 -4.91 41.81 1.93
C ILE A 504 -5.91 41.02 1.09
N LEU A 505 -6.40 39.89 1.59
CA LEU A 505 -7.37 39.02 0.89
C LEU A 505 -8.67 39.77 0.55
N LEU A 506 -9.20 40.57 1.48
CA LEU A 506 -10.42 41.35 1.25
C LEU A 506 -10.22 42.48 0.23
N ASN A 507 -9.00 42.98 0.04
CA ASN A 507 -8.69 44.00 -0.96
C ASN A 507 -8.34 43.44 -2.35
N LEU A 508 -8.20 42.12 -2.52
CA LEU A 508 -7.90 41.51 -3.82
C LEU A 508 -8.98 41.81 -4.88
N GLN A 509 -8.57 42.08 -6.11
CA GLN A 509 -9.48 42.16 -7.25
C GLN A 509 -10.10 40.78 -7.55
N GLU A 510 -11.31 40.76 -8.12
CA GLU A 510 -12.07 39.53 -8.30
C GLU A 510 -11.37 38.50 -9.20
N HIS A 511 -10.66 38.94 -10.24
CA HIS A 511 -9.94 38.04 -11.15
C HIS A 511 -8.75 37.34 -10.47
N LEU A 512 -7.98 38.06 -9.64
CA LEU A 512 -6.89 37.47 -8.85
C LEU A 512 -7.44 36.52 -7.76
N ALA A 513 -8.56 36.88 -7.15
CA ALA A 513 -9.24 36.01 -6.19
C ALA A 513 -9.71 34.70 -6.83
N LYS A 514 -10.20 34.74 -8.08
CA LYS A 514 -10.52 33.55 -8.89
C LYS A 514 -9.27 32.73 -9.22
N GLN A 515 -8.19 33.37 -9.63
CA GLN A 515 -6.93 32.69 -9.98
C GLN A 515 -6.30 31.97 -8.79
N PHE A 516 -6.35 32.55 -7.59
CA PHE A 516 -5.66 32.02 -6.40
C PHE A 516 -6.58 31.34 -5.39
N ILE A 517 -7.83 31.05 -5.75
CA ILE A 517 -8.83 30.50 -4.82
C ILE A 517 -8.39 29.18 -4.15
N GLU A 518 -7.60 28.36 -4.83
CA GLU A 518 -7.06 27.12 -4.26
C GLU A 518 -6.13 27.40 -3.07
N ASN A 519 -5.18 28.31 -3.22
CA ASN A 519 -4.25 28.68 -2.16
C ASN A 519 -4.90 29.57 -1.09
N ILE A 520 -5.87 30.42 -1.47
CA ILE A 520 -6.69 31.18 -0.51
C ILE A 520 -7.51 30.24 0.36
N SER A 521 -8.21 29.27 -0.24
CA SER A 521 -9.00 28.28 0.53
C SER A 521 -8.12 27.36 1.37
N HIS A 522 -6.92 27.00 0.89
CA HIS A 522 -5.92 26.30 1.69
C HIS A 522 -5.55 27.11 2.93
N TRP A 523 -5.11 28.36 2.75
CA TRP A 523 -4.72 29.25 3.85
C TRP A 523 -5.85 29.45 4.85
N LEU A 524 -7.09 29.71 4.39
CA LEU A 524 -8.26 29.88 5.25
C LEU A 524 -8.56 28.61 6.07
N SER A 525 -8.35 27.43 5.49
CA SER A 525 -8.51 26.14 6.17
C SER A 525 -7.42 25.90 7.21
N THR A 526 -6.15 26.18 6.88
CA THR A 526 -5.02 26.01 7.81
C THR A 526 -5.13 27.00 8.99
N TRP A 527 -5.62 28.22 8.75
CA TRP A 527 -5.84 29.25 9.77
C TRP A 527 -7.26 29.27 10.38
N LYS A 528 -8.07 28.23 10.15
CA LYS A 528 -9.51 28.18 10.49
C LYS A 528 -9.85 28.57 11.93
N LYS A 529 -9.03 28.20 12.92
CA LYS A 529 -9.23 28.55 14.35
C LYS A 529 -9.20 30.06 14.60
N ARG A 530 -8.34 30.80 13.90
CA ARG A 530 -8.23 32.26 14.04
C ARG A 530 -9.21 32.99 13.14
N VAL A 531 -9.38 32.53 11.91
CA VAL A 531 -10.32 33.12 10.94
C VAL A 531 -11.76 33.07 11.46
N SER A 532 -12.17 31.95 12.08
CA SER A 532 -13.51 31.79 12.69
C SER A 532 -13.78 32.79 13.83
N SER A 533 -12.74 33.26 14.52
CA SER A 533 -12.85 34.26 15.59
C SER A 533 -12.75 35.71 15.09
N SER A 534 -12.51 35.93 13.79
CA SER A 534 -12.34 37.27 13.22
C SER A 534 -13.68 37.97 13.00
N PRO A 535 -13.82 39.28 13.32
CA PRO A 535 -15.03 40.04 13.00
C PRO A 535 -15.27 40.17 11.49
N LYS A 536 -14.27 39.89 10.65
CA LYS A 536 -14.33 39.97 9.19
C LYS A 536 -14.82 38.68 8.52
N LEU A 537 -15.20 37.64 9.29
CA LEU A 537 -15.63 36.34 8.75
C LEU A 537 -16.76 36.49 7.71
N ARG A 538 -17.76 37.35 7.97
CA ARG A 538 -18.85 37.61 7.00
C ARG A 538 -18.32 38.13 5.66
N SER A 539 -17.39 39.07 5.68
CA SER A 539 -16.81 39.64 4.46
C SER A 539 -15.96 38.62 3.70
N ILE A 540 -15.22 37.77 4.42
CA ILE A 540 -14.44 36.68 3.82
C ILE A 540 -15.39 35.70 3.13
N TRP A 541 -16.46 35.27 3.83
CA TRP A 541 -17.42 34.32 3.30
C TRP A 541 -18.10 34.84 2.03
N ARG A 542 -18.70 36.03 2.07
CA ARG A 542 -19.41 36.63 0.93
C ARG A 542 -18.52 36.81 -0.30
N LYS A 543 -17.21 37.03 -0.11
CA LYS A 543 -16.26 37.21 -1.21
C LYS A 543 -15.81 35.89 -1.82
N PHE A 544 -15.42 34.91 -0.99
CA PHE A 544 -14.71 33.72 -1.47
C PHE A 544 -15.61 32.50 -1.68
N TRP A 545 -16.74 32.38 -0.96
CA TRP A 545 -17.65 31.24 -1.14
C TRP A 545 -18.19 31.13 -2.57
N PRO A 546 -18.72 32.20 -3.21
CA PRO A 546 -19.20 32.11 -4.60
C PRO A 546 -18.10 31.70 -5.59
N ILE A 547 -16.87 32.20 -5.38
CA ILE A 547 -15.71 31.86 -6.21
C ILE A 547 -15.32 30.38 -6.05
N ALA A 548 -15.32 29.87 -4.82
CA ALA A 548 -15.03 28.47 -4.51
C ALA A 548 -16.09 27.52 -5.10
N VAL A 549 -17.37 27.91 -5.07
CA VAL A 549 -18.47 27.15 -5.68
C VAL A 549 -18.28 27.05 -7.20
N ILE A 550 -18.01 28.17 -7.87
CA ILE A 550 -17.76 28.19 -9.32
C ILE A 550 -16.55 27.30 -9.66
N THR A 551 -15.45 27.45 -8.92
CA THR A 551 -14.20 26.72 -9.19
C THR A 551 -14.37 25.22 -9.00
N THR A 552 -14.98 24.81 -7.89
CA THR A 552 -15.23 23.38 -7.58
C THR A 552 -16.23 22.75 -8.54
N ASN A 553 -17.24 23.49 -8.99
CA ASN A 553 -18.20 22.98 -9.98
C ASN A 553 -17.61 22.98 -11.41
N SER A 554 -16.64 23.84 -11.72
CA SER A 554 -16.03 23.88 -13.05
C SER A 554 -15.07 22.71 -13.29
N THR A 555 -14.54 22.11 -12.22
CA THR A 555 -13.65 20.94 -12.30
C THR A 555 -14.38 19.72 -12.89
N ASP A 556 -15.70 19.59 -12.71
CA ASP A 556 -16.55 18.54 -13.34
C ASP A 556 -16.50 18.54 -14.88
N THR A 557 -16.35 19.70 -15.51
CA THR A 557 -16.45 19.80 -16.99
C THR A 557 -15.21 19.28 -17.73
N LYS A 558 -14.08 19.14 -17.05
CA LYS A 558 -12.82 18.62 -17.65
C LYS A 558 -12.60 17.13 -17.38
N ASP A 559 -13.18 16.59 -16.30
CA ASP A 559 -13.07 15.19 -15.88
C ASP A 559 -14.42 14.45 -15.94
N SER A 560 -15.17 14.61 -17.04
CA SER A 560 -16.49 14.00 -17.30
C SER A 560 -16.53 12.45 -17.35
N THR A 561 -15.51 11.79 -16.80
CA THR A 561 -15.50 10.38 -16.44
C THR A 561 -16.01 10.11 -15.02
N GLU A 562 -16.12 11.11 -14.13
CA GLU A 562 -16.52 10.89 -12.73
C GLU A 562 -18.03 10.70 -12.52
N ASP A 563 -18.90 11.35 -13.31
CA ASP A 563 -20.35 11.13 -13.25
C ASP A 563 -20.77 9.69 -13.63
N ILE A 564 -19.88 8.95 -14.31
CA ILE A 564 -20.12 7.57 -14.74
C ILE A 564 -19.79 6.54 -13.62
N GLN A 565 -19.11 6.93 -12.53
CA GLN A 565 -18.61 5.95 -11.53
C GLN A 565 -19.37 5.91 -10.19
N LEU A 566 -20.30 6.82 -9.90
CA LEU A 566 -21.08 6.76 -8.65
C LEU A 566 -22.09 5.59 -8.58
N ASN A 567 -22.48 5.03 -9.73
CA ASN A 567 -23.44 3.92 -9.85
C ASN A 567 -22.79 2.57 -10.24
N LEU A 568 -21.52 2.57 -10.66
CA LEU A 568 -20.81 1.40 -11.15
C LEU A 568 -19.52 1.28 -10.35
N ILE A 569 -19.55 0.58 -9.21
CA ILE A 569 -18.48 -0.24 -8.61
C ILE A 569 -19.03 -0.72 -7.25
N ALA A 570 -19.74 -1.85 -7.27
CA ALA A 570 -19.96 -2.70 -6.09
C ALA A 570 -19.71 -4.17 -6.45
N GLN A 571 -18.94 -4.43 -7.52
CA GLN A 571 -18.59 -5.77 -7.99
C GLN A 571 -17.10 -6.10 -7.89
N SER A 572 -16.28 -5.23 -7.30
CA SER A 572 -14.84 -5.46 -7.07
C SER A 572 -14.54 -5.58 -5.57
N ASP A 573 -13.71 -6.56 -5.21
CA ASP A 573 -13.30 -6.87 -3.84
C ASP A 573 -12.36 -5.84 -3.18
N GLN A 574 -11.95 -4.80 -3.91
CA GLN A 574 -11.02 -3.79 -3.40
C GLN A 574 -11.73 -2.45 -3.17
N GLU A 575 -11.43 -1.87 -2.00
CA GLU A 575 -11.77 -0.56 -1.41
C GLU A 575 -12.88 0.28 -2.07
N GLU A 576 -13.83 0.77 -1.24
CA GLU A 576 -14.84 1.73 -1.69
C GLU A 576 -14.17 2.91 -2.41
N PRO A 577 -14.54 3.21 -3.66
CA PRO A 577 -13.85 4.23 -4.41
C PRO A 577 -14.08 5.60 -3.73
N MET A 578 -12.99 6.36 -3.60
CA MET A 578 -12.99 7.72 -3.07
C MET A 578 -13.60 8.70 -4.09
N ASP A 579 -14.86 8.48 -4.48
CA ASP A 579 -15.50 9.19 -5.60
C ASP A 579 -15.73 10.69 -5.34
N LEU A 580 -15.65 11.13 -4.08
CA LEU A 580 -15.89 12.53 -3.70
C LEU A 580 -14.79 13.07 -2.79
N ASP A 581 -13.88 13.86 -3.37
CA ASP A 581 -12.94 14.67 -2.59
C ASP A 581 -13.68 15.79 -1.84
N THR A 582 -14.07 15.46 -0.61
CA THR A 582 -14.82 16.36 0.27
C THR A 582 -13.91 17.32 1.06
N LEU A 583 -12.60 17.05 1.13
CA LEU A 583 -11.69 17.77 2.03
C LEU A 583 -10.77 18.74 1.30
N ASN A 584 -10.23 18.37 0.13
CA ASN A 584 -9.19 19.16 -0.53
C ASN A 584 -9.72 20.12 -1.59
N THR A 585 -10.99 20.00 -1.98
CA THR A 585 -11.66 20.97 -2.86
C THR A 585 -11.77 22.34 -2.19
N THR A 586 -11.83 23.41 -3.01
CA THR A 586 -11.92 24.78 -2.49
C THR A 586 -13.20 25.00 -1.66
N ALA A 587 -14.34 24.48 -2.12
CA ALA A 587 -15.59 24.48 -1.36
C ALA A 587 -15.47 23.61 -0.09
N GLY A 588 -14.89 22.40 -0.21
CA GLY A 588 -14.64 21.50 0.91
C GLY A 588 -13.87 22.18 2.04
N ARG A 589 -12.75 22.84 1.74
CA ARG A 589 -11.94 23.60 2.70
C ARG A 589 -12.74 24.69 3.43
N LEU A 590 -13.57 25.44 2.72
CA LEU A 590 -14.43 26.48 3.31
C LEU A 590 -15.56 25.91 4.19
N VAL A 591 -16.12 24.75 3.85
CA VAL A 591 -17.05 24.04 4.76
C VAL A 591 -16.35 23.69 6.07
N GLY A 592 -15.07 23.31 6.02
CA GLY A 592 -14.25 23.07 7.21
C GLY A 592 -14.09 24.31 8.10
N LEU A 593 -13.99 25.51 7.50
CA LEU A 593 -13.97 26.78 8.23
C LEU A 593 -15.32 27.04 8.92
N PHE A 594 -16.44 26.76 8.26
CA PHE A 594 -17.77 26.86 8.88
C PHE A 594 -17.93 25.90 10.07
N LEU A 595 -17.58 24.63 9.90
CA LEU A 595 -17.65 23.62 10.97
C LEU A 595 -16.79 24.01 12.18
N GLN A 596 -15.61 24.61 11.95
CA GLN A 596 -14.76 25.14 13.03
C GLN A 596 -15.39 26.34 13.76
N SER A 597 -16.25 27.10 13.07
CA SER A 597 -16.93 28.27 13.62
C SER A 597 -18.20 27.89 14.41
N CYS A 598 -18.64 26.63 14.33
CA CYS A 598 -19.77 26.12 15.08
C CYS A 598 -19.42 26.00 16.58
N PRO A 599 -20.24 26.54 17.50
CA PRO A 599 -20.00 26.47 18.94
C PRO A 599 -20.16 25.04 19.50
N SER A 600 -19.64 24.76 20.70
CA SER A 600 -20.07 23.57 21.45
C SER A 600 -21.49 23.80 22.00
N LEU A 601 -22.32 22.75 22.03
CA LEU A 601 -23.71 22.79 22.50
C LEU A 601 -23.87 22.30 23.95
N ASP A 602 -22.81 22.29 24.76
CA ASP A 602 -22.89 21.85 26.16
C ASP A 602 -23.74 22.81 27.02
N GLU A 603 -24.42 22.29 28.05
CA GLU A 603 -25.42 23.00 28.88
C GLU A 603 -24.93 24.30 29.55
N ASN A 604 -23.60 24.49 29.65
CA ASN A 604 -22.96 25.68 30.23
C ASN A 604 -22.38 26.65 29.18
N ALA A 605 -22.67 26.47 27.88
CA ALA A 605 -22.12 27.31 26.83
C ALA A 605 -22.85 28.66 26.74
N VAL A 606 -22.11 29.75 26.96
CA VAL A 606 -22.54 31.13 26.69
C VAL A 606 -23.03 31.24 25.25
N GLN A 607 -24.26 31.73 25.05
CA GLN A 607 -24.82 31.94 23.71
C GLN A 607 -23.82 32.70 22.81
N PRO A 608 -23.44 32.15 21.65
CA PRO A 608 -22.43 32.77 20.80
C PRO A 608 -22.95 34.08 20.21
N LYS A 609 -22.12 35.13 20.24
CA LYS A 609 -22.44 36.48 19.72
C LYS A 609 -22.80 36.54 18.21
N ASN A 610 -22.63 35.45 17.45
CA ASN A 610 -22.68 35.43 15.98
C ASN A 610 -23.67 34.41 15.35
N MET A 611 -24.68 33.90 16.07
CA MET A 611 -25.61 32.88 15.53
C MET A 611 -26.21 33.26 14.15
N LYS A 612 -26.68 34.50 13.97
CA LYS A 612 -27.27 34.96 12.69
C LYS A 612 -26.33 34.87 11.48
N LEU A 613 -25.01 35.03 11.70
CA LEU A 613 -24.02 34.89 10.62
C LEU A 613 -23.82 33.41 10.26
N LEU A 614 -23.78 32.54 11.27
CA LEU A 614 -23.65 31.11 11.03
C LEU A 614 -24.88 30.57 10.32
N ASP A 615 -26.08 31.09 10.60
CA ASP A 615 -27.30 30.73 9.88
C ASP A 615 -27.26 31.14 8.41
N GLU A 616 -26.76 32.35 8.11
CA GLU A 616 -26.52 32.85 6.74
C GLU A 616 -25.57 31.91 5.99
N ILE A 617 -24.40 31.63 6.57
CA ILE A 617 -23.39 30.73 6.00
C ILE A 617 -23.96 29.31 5.78
N ARG A 618 -24.67 28.79 6.78
CA ARG A 618 -25.29 27.47 6.75
C ARG A 618 -26.30 27.34 5.61
N ASN A 619 -27.09 28.38 5.36
CA ASN A 619 -28.04 28.40 4.25
C ASN A 619 -27.32 28.45 2.90
N ASP A 620 -26.30 29.30 2.75
CA ASP A 620 -25.49 29.39 1.53
C ASP A 620 -24.91 28.03 1.14
N LEU A 621 -24.43 27.26 2.14
CA LEU A 621 -23.87 25.91 1.96
C LEU A 621 -24.86 24.93 1.34
N VAL A 622 -26.09 24.85 1.86
CA VAL A 622 -27.08 23.85 1.40
C VAL A 622 -27.78 24.25 0.10
N THR A 623 -27.82 25.55 -0.21
CA THR A 623 -28.36 26.08 -1.47
C THR A 623 -27.37 26.08 -2.63
N ALA A 624 -26.08 25.82 -2.37
CA ALA A 624 -25.07 25.80 -3.42
C ALA A 624 -25.40 24.73 -4.48
N PRO A 625 -25.28 25.03 -5.78
CA PRO A 625 -25.58 24.10 -6.86
C PRO A 625 -24.45 23.08 -7.07
N GLY A 626 -24.77 21.97 -7.74
CA GLY A 626 -23.81 21.00 -8.25
C GLY A 626 -22.97 20.30 -7.17
N ARG A 627 -21.75 19.91 -7.55
CA ARG A 627 -20.77 19.19 -6.70
C ARG A 627 -20.47 19.91 -5.40
N SER A 628 -20.35 21.24 -5.42
CA SER A 628 -20.10 22.04 -4.22
C SER A 628 -21.20 21.88 -3.16
N GLY A 629 -22.47 21.87 -3.58
CA GLY A 629 -23.61 21.63 -2.69
C GLY A 629 -23.66 20.21 -2.14
N LEU A 630 -23.28 19.22 -2.96
CA LEU A 630 -23.17 17.82 -2.52
C LEU A 630 -22.07 17.65 -1.48
N ILE A 631 -20.88 18.23 -1.70
CA ILE A 631 -19.76 18.23 -0.74
C ILE A 631 -20.18 18.89 0.57
N ALA A 632 -20.85 20.04 0.50
CA ALA A 632 -21.36 20.73 1.68
C ALA A 632 -22.30 19.82 2.48
N LYS A 633 -23.34 19.26 1.83
CA LYS A 633 -24.30 18.35 2.49
C LYS A 633 -23.62 17.11 3.07
N HIS A 634 -22.69 16.50 2.32
CA HIS A 634 -21.92 15.34 2.78
C HIS A 634 -21.19 15.63 4.08
N ARG A 635 -20.43 16.73 4.12
CA ARG A 635 -19.68 17.13 5.32
C ARG A 635 -20.57 17.53 6.49
N LEU A 636 -21.71 18.18 6.23
CA LEU A 636 -22.66 18.54 7.28
C LEU A 636 -23.35 17.30 7.88
N ILE A 637 -23.65 16.30 7.05
CA ILE A 637 -24.26 15.02 7.47
C ILE A 637 -23.30 14.18 8.32
N GLU A 638 -21.98 14.27 8.13
CA GLU A 638 -21.03 13.66 9.06
C GLU A 638 -21.16 14.21 10.49
N HIS A 639 -21.76 15.40 10.67
CA HIS A 639 -22.02 16.04 11.94
C HIS A 639 -23.54 16.13 12.23
N LEU A 640 -24.35 15.21 11.70
CA LEU A 640 -25.81 15.26 11.79
C LEU A 640 -26.35 15.39 13.23
N SER A 641 -25.73 14.70 14.20
CA SER A 641 -26.12 14.78 15.61
C SER A 641 -25.99 16.18 16.20
N TYR A 642 -24.99 16.95 15.76
CA TYR A 642 -24.81 18.34 16.15
C TYR A 642 -25.93 19.21 15.57
N PHE A 643 -26.22 19.07 14.27
CA PHE A 643 -27.22 19.92 13.60
C PHE A 643 -28.64 19.62 14.08
N LEU A 644 -28.97 18.37 14.40
CA LEU A 644 -30.25 18.04 15.04
C LEU A 644 -30.43 18.71 16.40
N LYS A 645 -29.36 18.75 17.21
CA LYS A 645 -29.39 19.46 18.50
C LYS A 645 -29.46 20.98 18.34
N ALA A 646 -28.78 21.53 17.34
CA ALA A 646 -28.73 22.98 17.11
C ALA A 646 -30.02 23.53 16.49
N ASP A 647 -30.59 22.85 15.50
CA ASP A 647 -31.78 23.27 14.76
C ASP A 647 -32.40 22.06 14.03
N GLU A 648 -33.30 21.37 14.73
CA GLU A 648 -33.96 20.17 14.23
C GLU A 648 -34.75 20.44 12.93
N ARG A 649 -35.57 21.50 12.91
CA ARG A 649 -36.44 21.83 11.77
C ARG A 649 -35.64 22.10 10.51
N TRP A 650 -34.56 22.87 10.62
CA TRP A 650 -33.66 23.14 9.50
C TRP A 650 -33.00 21.86 9.00
N THR A 651 -32.52 21.03 9.92
CA THR A 651 -31.82 19.78 9.60
C THR A 651 -32.73 18.79 8.86
N CYS A 652 -33.98 18.64 9.32
CA CYS A 652 -34.99 17.84 8.63
C CYS A 652 -35.24 18.33 7.19
N THR A 653 -35.35 19.64 7.02
CA THR A 653 -35.69 20.26 5.73
C THR A 653 -34.58 20.14 4.69
N TYR A 654 -33.31 20.34 5.08
CA TYR A 654 -32.22 20.49 4.11
C TYR A 654 -31.25 19.30 4.05
N LEU A 655 -31.03 18.59 5.17
CA LEU A 655 -30.12 17.46 5.23
C LEU A 655 -30.87 16.13 5.13
N LEU A 656 -31.93 15.93 5.91
CA LEU A 656 -32.67 14.66 5.89
C LEU A 656 -33.49 14.47 4.62
N ALA A 657 -34.18 15.51 4.13
CA ALA A 657 -34.88 15.44 2.85
C ALA A 657 -33.95 15.09 1.66
N ALA A 658 -32.65 15.40 1.76
CA ALA A 658 -31.67 15.02 0.74
C ALA A 658 -31.34 13.51 0.75
N LEU A 659 -31.46 12.84 1.90
CA LEU A 659 -31.23 11.40 2.04
C LEU A 659 -32.39 10.54 1.52
N GLU A 660 -33.60 11.13 1.49
CA GLU A 660 -34.82 10.48 0.98
C GLU A 660 -34.83 10.38 -0.54
N LYS A 661 -34.00 11.19 -1.22
CA LYS A 661 -33.80 11.05 -2.66
C LYS A 661 -33.21 9.67 -2.98
N ASN A 662 -33.56 9.14 -4.14
CA ASN A 662 -33.08 7.85 -4.64
C ASN A 662 -32.08 8.00 -5.80
N ASP A 663 -31.35 9.11 -5.83
CA ASP A 663 -30.33 9.43 -6.84
C ASP A 663 -28.90 9.10 -6.36
N SER A 664 -27.91 9.29 -7.23
CA SER A 664 -26.48 9.09 -6.92
C SER A 664 -25.98 10.01 -5.81
N SER A 665 -26.55 11.21 -5.69
CA SER A 665 -26.23 12.15 -4.60
C SER A 665 -26.60 11.56 -3.24
N ALA A 666 -27.78 10.94 -3.11
CA ALA A 666 -28.18 10.30 -1.86
C ALA A 666 -27.24 9.16 -1.45
N ILE A 667 -26.72 8.37 -2.40
CA ILE A 667 -25.74 7.30 -2.14
C ILE A 667 -24.48 7.88 -1.48
N ALA A 668 -23.94 8.97 -2.02
CA ALA A 668 -22.79 9.67 -1.44
C ALA A 668 -23.09 10.19 -0.02
N LEU A 669 -24.29 10.69 0.23
CA LEU A 669 -24.71 11.14 1.56
C LEU A 669 -24.87 9.98 2.56
N TRP A 670 -25.36 8.81 2.13
CA TRP A 670 -25.44 7.61 2.97
C TRP A 670 -24.06 7.07 3.35
N ARG A 671 -23.07 7.18 2.45
CA ARG A 671 -21.66 6.90 2.78
C ARG A 671 -21.15 7.85 3.88
N ALA A 672 -21.54 9.13 3.84
CA ALA A 672 -21.21 10.11 4.87
C ALA A 672 -21.75 9.73 6.26
N ILE A 673 -23.02 9.29 6.32
CA ILE A 673 -23.64 8.79 7.57
C ILE A 673 -22.84 7.61 8.13
N ALA A 674 -22.43 6.68 7.27
CA ALA A 674 -21.70 5.50 7.69
C ALA A 674 -20.28 5.79 8.22
N ARG A 675 -19.74 7.01 8.06
CA ARG A 675 -18.42 7.37 8.62
C ARG A 675 -18.42 7.53 10.14
N ARG A 676 -19.59 7.69 10.76
CA ARG A 676 -19.72 7.80 12.22
C ARG A 676 -20.79 6.86 12.76
N THR A 677 -20.56 6.38 13.98
CA THR A 677 -21.60 5.71 14.76
C THR A 677 -22.71 6.69 15.06
N GLN A 678 -23.95 6.30 14.76
CA GLN A 678 -25.11 7.18 14.91
C GLN A 678 -25.70 7.11 16.32
N SER A 679 -26.02 8.26 16.90
CA SER A 679 -26.65 8.36 18.22
C SER A 679 -28.13 7.96 18.18
N HIS A 680 -28.69 7.55 19.31
CA HIS A 680 -30.11 7.25 19.48
C HIS A 680 -31.04 8.34 18.91
N ALA A 681 -30.76 9.63 19.18
CA ALA A 681 -31.54 10.74 18.64
C ALA A 681 -31.56 10.83 17.10
N VAL A 682 -30.46 10.47 16.43
CA VAL A 682 -30.40 10.41 14.97
C VAL A 682 -31.21 9.23 14.46
N LEU A 683 -31.01 8.05 15.06
CA LEU A 683 -31.70 6.81 14.65
C LEU A 683 -33.21 6.85 14.91
N ASN A 684 -33.69 7.64 15.88
CA ASN A 684 -35.12 7.90 16.06
C ASN A 684 -35.76 8.51 14.81
N ILE A 685 -35.01 9.28 14.04
CA ILE A 685 -35.51 9.99 12.86
C ILE A 685 -35.25 9.18 11.58
N ILE A 686 -34.02 8.69 11.40
CA ILE A 686 -33.59 8.03 10.14
C ILE A 686 -33.52 6.51 10.21
N GLY A 687 -33.84 5.89 11.36
CA GLY A 687 -33.55 4.48 11.61
C GLY A 687 -34.27 3.53 10.66
N LYS A 688 -35.50 3.85 10.24
CA LYS A 688 -36.23 3.07 9.22
C LYS A 688 -35.53 3.10 7.87
N GLN A 689 -35.00 4.26 7.48
CA GLN A 689 -34.24 4.41 6.24
C GLN A 689 -32.89 3.67 6.35
N VAL A 690 -32.21 3.74 7.50
CA VAL A 690 -30.96 2.99 7.74
C VAL A 690 -31.19 1.49 7.53
N VAL A 691 -32.27 0.92 8.08
CA VAL A 691 -32.64 -0.50 7.89
C VAL A 691 -32.76 -0.85 6.40
N GLY A 692 -33.42 -0.02 5.59
CA GLY A 692 -33.52 -0.24 4.14
C GLY A 692 -32.20 -0.09 3.39
N ARG A 693 -31.30 0.78 3.86
CA ARG A 693 -29.99 1.04 3.22
C ARG A 693 -28.93 -0.01 3.56
N VAL A 694 -29.06 -0.67 4.70
CA VAL A 694 -28.19 -1.79 5.10
C VAL A 694 -28.24 -2.94 4.06
N THR A 695 -29.35 -3.08 3.34
CA THR A 695 -29.53 -4.09 2.26
C THR A 695 -29.32 -3.54 0.85
N ASP A 696 -29.03 -2.24 0.69
CA ASP A 696 -28.91 -1.59 -0.62
C ASP A 696 -27.54 -1.89 -1.26
N GLN A 697 -27.52 -2.77 -2.27
CA GLN A 697 -26.30 -3.21 -2.94
C GLN A 697 -25.54 -2.11 -3.69
N ARG A 698 -26.14 -0.92 -3.87
CA ARG A 698 -25.43 0.24 -4.41
C ARG A 698 -24.45 0.85 -3.39
N LEU A 699 -24.59 0.52 -2.11
CA LEU A 699 -23.65 0.89 -1.06
C LEU A 699 -22.60 -0.22 -0.89
N GLY A 700 -21.34 0.20 -0.77
CA GLY A 700 -20.23 -0.70 -0.54
C GLY A 700 -20.38 -1.46 0.79
N ARG A 701 -19.69 -2.61 0.89
CA ARG A 701 -19.75 -3.48 2.07
C ARG A 701 -19.34 -2.76 3.35
N LYS A 702 -18.34 -1.87 3.30
CA LYS A 702 -17.85 -1.11 4.47
C LYS A 702 -18.93 -0.16 4.99
N THR A 703 -19.60 0.56 4.11
CA THR A 703 -20.74 1.42 4.43
C THR A 703 -21.86 0.62 5.08
N ARG A 704 -22.26 -0.51 4.48
CA ARG A 704 -23.32 -1.39 5.01
C ARG A 704 -22.97 -1.98 6.39
N LYS A 705 -21.71 -2.39 6.60
CA LYS A 705 -21.18 -2.83 7.90
C LYS A 705 -21.33 -1.76 8.97
N SER A 706 -20.96 -0.52 8.67
CA SER A 706 -21.02 0.59 9.64
C SER A 706 -22.45 0.99 9.99
N LEU A 707 -23.35 1.01 9.00
CA LEU A 707 -24.78 1.27 9.23
C LEU A 707 -25.40 0.19 10.14
N LEU A 708 -25.14 -1.10 9.84
CA LEU A 708 -25.64 -2.19 10.67
C LEU A 708 -25.02 -2.17 12.09
N SER A 709 -23.74 -1.81 12.19
CA SER A 709 -23.06 -1.65 13.48
C SER A 709 -23.70 -0.55 14.33
N SER A 710 -24.13 0.56 13.71
CA SER A 710 -24.83 1.64 14.42
C SER A 710 -26.19 1.15 14.98
N LEU A 711 -26.95 0.38 14.21
CA LEU A 711 -28.19 -0.25 14.70
C LEU A 711 -27.94 -1.24 15.84
N THR A 712 -26.86 -2.01 15.73
CA THR A 712 -26.46 -3.00 16.75
C THR A 712 -26.10 -2.33 18.07
N LEU A 713 -25.28 -1.27 18.02
CA LEU A 713 -24.86 -0.51 19.19
C LEU A 713 -26.05 0.20 19.86
N GLU A 714 -26.95 0.78 19.07
CA GLU A 714 -28.14 1.42 19.60
C GLU A 714 -29.03 0.42 20.35
N ALA A 715 -29.28 -0.76 19.79
CA ALA A 715 -30.05 -1.80 20.46
C ALA A 715 -29.40 -2.24 21.79
N LEU A 716 -28.08 -2.41 21.82
CA LEU A 716 -27.33 -2.78 23.02
C LEU A 716 -27.37 -1.69 24.10
N HIS A 717 -27.23 -0.42 23.72
CA HIS A 717 -27.38 0.71 24.64
C HIS A 717 -28.81 0.81 25.20
N SER A 718 -29.83 0.62 24.36
CA SER A 718 -31.24 0.63 24.78
C SER A 718 -31.57 -0.46 25.78
N LEU A 719 -31.02 -1.67 25.59
CA LEU A 719 -31.15 -2.76 26.54
C LEU A 719 -30.42 -2.45 27.86
N LEU A 720 -29.18 -1.95 27.80
CA LEU A 720 -28.40 -1.60 29.00
C LEU A 720 -29.08 -0.50 29.83
N GLY A 721 -29.60 0.53 29.17
CA GLY A 721 -30.26 1.67 29.79
C GLY A 721 -31.73 1.45 30.14
N SER A 722 -32.31 0.31 29.75
CA SER A 722 -33.74 0.00 29.90
C SER A 722 -34.66 1.10 29.33
N HIS A 723 -34.30 1.68 28.18
CA HIS A 723 -35.11 2.68 27.48
C HIS A 723 -35.67 2.12 26.17
N GLU A 724 -36.70 2.77 25.63
CA GLU A 724 -37.27 2.37 24.33
C GLU A 724 -36.20 2.45 23.23
N PRO A 725 -36.12 1.45 22.34
CA PRO A 725 -35.15 1.45 21.25
C PRO A 725 -35.58 2.42 20.14
N ALA A 726 -34.60 3.08 19.53
CA ALA A 726 -34.86 4.02 18.44
C ALA A 726 -35.41 3.34 17.20
N VAL A 727 -34.98 2.10 16.98
CA VAL A 727 -35.48 1.24 15.92
C VAL A 727 -36.04 -0.02 16.57
N PRO A 728 -37.29 -0.43 16.26
CA PRO A 728 -37.87 -1.64 16.81
C PRO A 728 -36.95 -2.86 16.59
N TYR A 729 -36.76 -3.67 17.63
CA TYR A 729 -35.87 -4.84 17.57
C TYR A 729 -36.20 -5.80 16.42
N SER A 730 -37.48 -5.93 16.07
CA SER A 730 -37.92 -6.74 14.92
C SER A 730 -37.37 -6.25 13.58
N MET A 731 -37.23 -4.93 13.39
CA MET A 731 -36.64 -4.34 12.18
C MET A 731 -35.13 -4.56 12.14
N ILE A 732 -34.45 -4.43 13.28
CA ILE A 732 -33.02 -4.72 13.39
C ILE A 732 -32.76 -6.20 13.09
N GLN A 733 -33.54 -7.10 13.69
CA GLN A 733 -33.47 -8.54 13.43
C GLN A 733 -33.66 -8.83 11.94
N GLN A 734 -34.65 -8.21 11.29
CA GLN A 734 -34.87 -8.38 9.85
C GLN A 734 -33.72 -7.84 8.99
N ALA A 735 -33.09 -6.74 9.38
CA ALA A 735 -31.89 -6.22 8.73
C ALA A 735 -30.74 -7.23 8.81
N VAL A 736 -30.47 -7.76 10.01
CA VAL A 736 -29.43 -8.78 10.24
C VAL A 736 -29.71 -10.06 9.44
N ARG A 737 -30.98 -10.46 9.29
CA ARG A 737 -31.36 -11.60 8.43
C ARG A 737 -31.03 -11.37 6.96
N SER A 738 -31.22 -10.15 6.47
CA SER A 738 -31.24 -9.83 5.03
C SER A 738 -29.87 -9.49 4.42
N VAL A 739 -28.84 -9.26 5.24
CA VAL A 739 -27.47 -8.94 4.78
C VAL A 739 -26.65 -10.19 4.44
N GLU A 740 -25.53 -10.03 3.73
CA GLU A 740 -24.58 -11.13 3.52
C GLU A 740 -23.79 -11.45 4.79
N ASP A 741 -23.14 -12.61 4.77
CA ASP A 741 -22.42 -13.16 5.91
C ASP A 741 -21.37 -12.21 6.50
N GLU A 742 -20.56 -11.58 5.65
CA GLU A 742 -19.47 -10.70 6.09
C GLU A 742 -19.98 -9.44 6.83
N VAL A 743 -21.12 -8.90 6.37
CA VAL A 743 -21.77 -7.75 7.00
C VAL A 743 -22.40 -8.19 8.33
N ARG A 744 -23.01 -9.38 8.37
CA ARG A 744 -23.56 -9.99 9.59
C ARG A 744 -22.49 -10.26 10.63
N ALA A 745 -21.35 -10.84 10.25
CA ALA A 745 -20.22 -11.12 11.12
C ALA A 745 -19.65 -9.85 11.75
N SER A 746 -19.62 -8.72 11.02
CA SER A 746 -19.22 -7.42 11.58
C SER A 746 -20.15 -6.94 12.70
N SER A 747 -21.46 -7.18 12.58
CA SER A 747 -22.43 -6.88 13.64
C SER A 747 -22.24 -7.78 14.86
N ALA A 748 -21.99 -9.09 14.65
CA ALA A 748 -21.64 -10.01 15.74
C ALA A 748 -20.38 -9.55 16.49
N GLN A 749 -19.34 -9.14 15.76
CA GLN A 749 -18.09 -8.63 16.36
C GLN A 749 -18.33 -7.34 17.17
N MET A 750 -19.30 -6.52 16.76
CA MET A 750 -19.65 -5.28 17.47
C MET A 750 -20.19 -5.56 18.88
N VAL A 751 -20.88 -6.68 19.11
CA VAL A 751 -21.39 -7.06 20.44
C VAL A 751 -20.26 -7.21 21.46
N ARG A 752 -19.15 -7.86 21.07
CA ARG A 752 -17.96 -7.96 21.93
C ARG A 752 -17.29 -6.59 22.14
N ARG A 753 -17.15 -5.81 21.07
CA ARG A 753 -16.52 -4.46 21.15
C ARG A 753 -17.28 -3.56 22.11
N PHE A 754 -18.60 -3.54 22.02
CA PHE A 754 -19.48 -2.84 22.94
C PHE A 754 -19.19 -3.20 24.39
N LEU A 755 -19.14 -4.50 24.72
CA LEU A 755 -18.89 -4.94 26.09
C LEU A 755 -17.51 -4.46 26.59
N LEU A 756 -16.46 -4.59 25.78
CA LEU A 756 -15.11 -4.14 26.14
C LEU A 756 -15.02 -2.62 26.33
N GLU A 757 -15.66 -1.85 25.45
CA GLU A 757 -15.69 -0.38 25.53
C GLU A 757 -16.45 0.09 26.77
N MET A 758 -17.61 -0.51 27.06
CA MET A 758 -18.40 -0.17 28.25
C MET A 758 -17.65 -0.46 29.55
N VAL A 759 -16.94 -1.61 29.63
CA VAL A 759 -16.08 -1.92 30.79
C VAL A 759 -14.98 -0.87 30.93
N LYS A 760 -14.29 -0.52 29.83
CA LYS A 760 -13.21 0.49 29.84
C LYS A 760 -13.68 1.87 30.27
N HIS A 761 -14.89 2.29 29.87
CA HIS A 761 -15.45 3.60 30.20
C HIS A 761 -16.14 3.65 31.57
N SER A 762 -16.33 2.51 32.23
CA SER A 762 -16.96 2.42 33.55
C SER A 762 -16.03 2.77 34.74
N THR A 763 -14.80 3.24 34.50
CA THR A 763 -13.85 3.60 35.56
C THR A 763 -14.30 4.90 36.27
N GLY A 764 -15.11 4.77 37.32
CA GLY A 764 -15.67 5.86 38.14
C GLY A 764 -16.61 5.35 39.24
N THR A 765 -17.33 6.26 39.92
CA THR A 765 -18.15 6.00 41.14
C THR A 765 -19.34 5.05 40.96
N LYS A 766 -19.64 4.60 39.73
CA LYS A 766 -20.59 3.52 39.39
C LYS A 766 -19.96 2.64 38.31
N SER A 767 -18.93 1.88 38.67
CA SER A 767 -18.35 0.90 37.77
C SER A 767 -19.33 -0.25 37.57
N LEU A 768 -19.66 -0.54 36.31
CA LEU A 768 -20.47 -1.69 35.92
C LEU A 768 -19.49 -2.80 35.53
N ASP A 769 -19.55 -3.92 36.24
CA ASP A 769 -18.75 -5.09 35.92
C ASP A 769 -19.18 -5.70 34.57
N ALA A 770 -18.25 -6.38 33.90
CA ALA A 770 -18.47 -7.04 32.62
C ALA A 770 -19.70 -7.97 32.64
N GLU A 771 -19.93 -8.65 33.77
CA GLU A 771 -21.07 -9.53 34.02
C GLU A 771 -22.39 -8.77 33.99
N THR A 772 -22.45 -7.62 34.64
CA THR A 772 -23.68 -6.81 34.69
C THR A 772 -24.04 -6.30 33.30
N ILE A 773 -23.04 -5.86 32.52
CA ILE A 773 -23.24 -5.44 31.13
C ILE A 773 -23.69 -6.63 30.27
N PHE A 774 -23.10 -7.81 30.47
CA PHE A 774 -23.49 -9.02 29.76
C PHE A 774 -24.95 -9.39 30.03
N TYR A 775 -25.37 -9.49 31.29
CA TYR A 775 -26.74 -9.89 31.64
C TYR A 775 -27.79 -8.84 31.25
N ASN A 776 -27.47 -7.55 31.34
CA ASN A 776 -28.44 -6.49 31.08
C ASN A 776 -28.56 -6.11 29.59
N ALA A 777 -27.52 -6.32 28.79
CA ALA A 777 -27.51 -5.90 27.39
C ALA A 777 -27.26 -7.04 26.40
N VAL A 778 -26.15 -7.78 26.57
CA VAL A 778 -25.71 -8.77 25.58
C VAL A 778 -26.62 -9.99 25.54
N LEU A 779 -26.97 -10.54 26.70
CA LEU A 779 -27.84 -11.71 26.81
C LEU A 779 -29.25 -11.43 26.25
N PRO A 780 -29.94 -10.33 26.61
CA PRO A 780 -31.21 -9.97 26.00
C PRO A 780 -31.10 -9.70 24.50
N PHE A 781 -29.99 -9.12 24.03
CA PHE A 781 -29.75 -8.87 22.61
C PHE A 781 -29.68 -10.19 21.82
N LEU A 782 -28.90 -11.16 22.29
CA LEU A 782 -28.75 -12.46 21.63
C LEU A 782 -30.05 -13.26 21.62
N ASN A 783 -30.89 -13.11 22.65
CA ASN A 783 -32.17 -13.83 22.75
C ASN A 783 -33.30 -13.19 21.94
N ASN A 784 -33.38 -11.85 21.93
CA ASN A 784 -34.57 -11.14 21.45
C ASN A 784 -34.34 -10.33 20.17
N VAL A 785 -33.09 -10.00 19.82
CA VAL A 785 -32.75 -9.13 18.68
C VAL A 785 -31.96 -9.87 17.61
N TRP A 786 -31.02 -10.73 18.01
CA TRP A 786 -30.23 -11.52 17.05
C TRP A 786 -31.09 -12.61 16.39
N PRO A 787 -30.90 -12.91 15.08
CA PRO A 787 -31.62 -14.01 14.43
C PRO A 787 -31.24 -15.38 15.02
N LEU A 788 -32.24 -16.20 15.36
CA LEU A 788 -32.06 -17.51 16.02
C LEU A 788 -31.98 -18.68 15.03
N GLU A 789 -32.16 -18.43 13.74
CA GLU A 789 -32.21 -19.46 12.69
C GLU A 789 -30.82 -20.05 12.41
N ARG A 790 -30.68 -21.38 12.54
CA ARG A 790 -29.41 -22.09 12.27
C ARG A 790 -28.91 -21.94 10.84
N THR A 791 -29.79 -21.64 9.88
CA THR A 791 -29.41 -21.42 8.47
C THR A 791 -28.56 -20.16 8.28
N LEU A 792 -28.57 -19.24 9.26
CA LEU A 792 -27.79 -18.01 9.24
C LEU A 792 -26.47 -18.15 9.99
N THR A 793 -26.18 -19.33 10.56
CA THR A 793 -24.93 -19.61 11.26
C THR A 793 -23.84 -20.00 10.26
N THR A 794 -22.74 -19.25 10.26
CA THR A 794 -21.63 -19.40 9.33
C THR A 794 -20.29 -19.42 10.07
N PRO A 795 -19.20 -19.85 9.41
CA PRO A 795 -17.86 -19.77 9.99
C PRO A 795 -17.47 -18.34 10.41
N GLY A 796 -17.87 -17.31 9.65
CA GLY A 796 -17.57 -15.91 9.97
C GLY A 796 -18.27 -15.42 11.24
N ILE A 797 -19.53 -15.81 11.44
CA ILE A 797 -20.30 -15.48 12.65
C ILE A 797 -19.78 -16.28 13.85
N SER A 798 -19.48 -17.56 13.65
CA SER A 798 -18.86 -18.40 14.67
C SER A 798 -17.55 -17.79 15.17
N ALA A 799 -16.66 -17.37 14.27
CA ALA A 799 -15.41 -16.71 14.62
C ALA A 799 -15.61 -15.36 15.36
N ALA A 800 -16.64 -14.59 14.98
CA ALA A 800 -16.96 -13.33 15.64
C ALA A 800 -17.50 -13.53 17.08
N PHE A 801 -18.39 -14.51 17.29
CA PHE A 801 -18.95 -14.80 18.61
C PHE A 801 -18.02 -15.63 19.50
N ALA A 802 -17.13 -16.46 18.95
CA ALA A 802 -16.17 -17.25 19.72
C ALA A 802 -15.28 -16.39 20.64
N GLN A 803 -15.13 -15.10 20.32
CA GLN A 803 -14.37 -14.13 21.12
C GLN A 803 -15.18 -13.48 22.26
N LEU A 804 -16.52 -13.54 22.23
CA LEU A 804 -17.40 -12.90 23.21
C LEU A 804 -17.23 -13.44 24.65
N PRO A 805 -17.11 -14.75 24.89
CA PRO A 805 -16.97 -15.28 26.25
C PRO A 805 -15.76 -14.71 26.97
N SER A 806 -14.62 -14.56 26.29
CA SER A 806 -13.39 -13.99 26.87
C SER A 806 -13.57 -12.58 27.43
N ALA A 807 -14.51 -11.80 26.87
CA ALA A 807 -14.79 -10.44 27.31
C ALA A 807 -15.79 -10.39 28.48
N SER A 808 -16.56 -11.47 28.72
CA SER A 808 -17.73 -11.47 29.62
C SER A 808 -17.41 -11.68 31.11
N GLY A 809 -16.13 -11.69 31.50
CA GLY A 809 -15.75 -11.81 32.92
C GLY A 809 -16.13 -13.17 33.54
N ALA A 810 -16.76 -13.18 34.72
CA ALA A 810 -17.20 -14.45 35.33
C ALA A 810 -18.43 -15.05 34.64
N ALA A 811 -19.20 -14.29 33.85
CA ALA A 811 -20.30 -14.79 33.02
C ALA A 811 -19.82 -15.57 31.77
N PHE A 812 -18.57 -16.02 31.77
CA PHE A 812 -17.97 -16.80 30.68
C PHE A 812 -18.78 -18.08 30.37
N PRO A 813 -19.14 -18.93 31.35
CA PRO A 813 -19.91 -20.15 31.06
C PRO A 813 -21.27 -19.87 30.40
N GLU A 814 -21.98 -18.88 30.90
CA GLU A 814 -23.27 -18.44 30.37
C GLU A 814 -23.12 -17.86 28.96
N ALA A 815 -22.07 -17.07 28.73
CA ALA A 815 -21.75 -16.55 27.41
C ALA A 815 -21.53 -17.67 26.39
N VAL A 816 -20.78 -18.72 26.74
CA VAL A 816 -20.62 -19.90 25.87
C VAL A 816 -21.96 -20.58 25.60
N SER A 817 -22.76 -20.83 26.64
CA SER A 817 -24.05 -21.52 26.50
C SER A 817 -25.00 -20.78 25.56
N VAL A 818 -25.04 -19.45 25.62
CA VAL A 818 -25.93 -18.64 24.79
C VAL A 818 -25.47 -18.60 23.33
N ILE A 819 -24.15 -18.53 23.09
CA ILE A 819 -23.63 -18.50 21.72
C ILE A 819 -23.49 -19.88 21.08
N GLU A 820 -23.58 -20.98 21.84
CA GLU A 820 -23.35 -22.35 21.37
C GLU A 820 -24.10 -22.66 20.08
N ARG A 821 -25.35 -22.21 19.98
CA ARG A 821 -26.20 -22.37 18.78
C ARG A 821 -25.71 -21.64 17.53
N PHE A 822 -24.82 -20.67 17.69
CA PHE A 822 -24.20 -19.90 16.62
C PHE A 822 -22.76 -20.34 16.32
N LEU A 823 -22.29 -21.40 16.97
CA LEU A 823 -20.97 -21.96 16.74
C LEU A 823 -21.03 -23.06 15.68
N VAL A 824 -20.17 -22.92 14.68
CA VAL A 824 -19.85 -23.94 13.68
C VAL A 824 -18.34 -23.97 13.46
N PRO A 825 -17.79 -25.05 12.88
CA PRO A 825 -16.36 -25.11 12.59
C PRO A 825 -15.86 -23.94 11.73
N PHE A 826 -14.75 -23.33 12.15
CA PHE A 826 -14.04 -22.29 11.39
C PHE A 826 -12.52 -22.46 11.50
N ASN A 827 -11.77 -21.74 10.67
CA ASN A 827 -10.30 -21.81 10.71
C ASN A 827 -9.77 -21.01 11.92
N CYS A 828 -9.38 -21.70 12.98
CA CYS A 828 -8.77 -21.10 14.17
C CYS A 828 -7.30 -21.50 14.27
N TRP A 829 -6.40 -20.52 14.16
CA TRP A 829 -4.95 -20.72 14.15
C TRP A 829 -4.35 -20.61 15.56
N SER A 830 -4.99 -19.85 16.44
CA SER A 830 -4.50 -19.59 17.79
C SER A 830 -5.64 -19.42 18.79
N LEU A 831 -5.35 -19.59 20.08
CA LEU A 831 -6.29 -19.22 21.16
C LEU A 831 -6.66 -17.72 21.15
N LEU A 832 -5.87 -16.87 20.48
CA LEU A 832 -6.22 -15.47 20.19
C LEU A 832 -7.54 -15.34 19.43
N ASP A 833 -7.89 -16.30 18.58
CA ASP A 833 -9.14 -16.32 17.80
C ASP A 833 -10.38 -16.49 18.69
N TYR A 834 -10.18 -16.90 19.96
CA TYR A 834 -11.21 -16.98 21.00
C TYR A 834 -11.13 -15.79 21.99
N GLY A 835 -10.24 -14.83 21.72
CA GLY A 835 -10.05 -13.62 22.52
C GLY A 835 -9.21 -13.79 23.78
N PHE A 836 -8.54 -14.95 23.96
CA PHE A 836 -7.58 -15.15 25.05
C PHE A 836 -6.27 -14.43 24.73
N ARG A 837 -6.04 -13.27 25.35
CA ARG A 837 -4.87 -12.40 25.12
C ARG A 837 -3.69 -12.68 26.06
N ASP A 838 -2.54 -12.13 25.68
CA ASP A 838 -1.17 -12.53 26.01
C ASP A 838 -0.75 -12.52 27.49
N ARG A 839 0.28 -13.34 27.75
CA ARG A 839 1.30 -13.10 28.78
C ARG A 839 2.20 -11.90 28.40
N PRO A 840 2.98 -11.33 29.35
CA PRO A 840 3.98 -10.31 29.06
C PRO A 840 5.05 -10.68 28.00
N ASP A 841 5.14 -11.97 27.63
CA ASP A 841 6.10 -12.53 26.67
C ASP A 841 5.51 -12.73 25.24
N GLY A 842 4.22 -12.40 25.02
CA GLY A 842 3.58 -12.48 23.70
C GLY A 842 2.93 -13.82 23.34
N ASN A 843 2.84 -14.79 24.25
CA ASN A 843 2.10 -16.04 24.03
C ASN A 843 0.65 -15.97 24.60
N PRO A 844 -0.37 -16.51 23.90
CA PRO A 844 -1.75 -16.48 24.38
C PRO A 844 -1.95 -17.42 25.58
N GLN A 845 -2.47 -16.90 26.70
CA GLN A 845 -2.71 -17.72 27.89
C GLN A 845 -4.20 -17.87 28.18
N LEU A 846 -4.65 -19.12 28.20
CA LEU A 846 -5.92 -19.50 28.82
C LEU A 846 -5.77 -19.42 30.35
N ASN A 847 -6.64 -18.66 31.02
CA ASN A 847 -6.67 -18.53 32.48
C ASN A 847 -8.00 -19.08 33.02
N LEU A 848 -8.03 -20.38 33.31
CA LEU A 848 -9.20 -21.07 33.84
C LEU A 848 -9.39 -20.87 35.36
N GLY A 849 -8.32 -20.56 36.10
CA GLY A 849 -8.34 -20.58 37.56
C GLY A 849 -8.68 -21.97 38.10
N LYS A 850 -9.35 -22.05 39.26
CA LYS A 850 -9.92 -23.30 39.82
C LYS A 850 -11.41 -23.48 39.51
N ASN A 851 -11.91 -22.89 38.42
CA ASN A 851 -13.33 -22.88 38.09
C ASN A 851 -13.67 -24.03 37.11
N ARG A 852 -14.35 -25.06 37.61
CA ARG A 852 -14.80 -26.22 36.83
C ARG A 852 -15.74 -25.84 35.70
N ASP A 853 -16.69 -24.94 35.96
CA ASP A 853 -17.72 -24.56 34.97
C ASP A 853 -17.09 -23.80 33.81
N LYS A 854 -16.08 -22.96 34.10
CA LYS A 854 -15.27 -22.30 33.07
C LYS A 854 -14.48 -23.30 32.22
N ALA A 855 -13.91 -24.33 32.84
CA ALA A 855 -13.19 -25.39 32.10
C ALA A 855 -14.14 -26.19 31.19
N SER A 856 -15.34 -26.51 31.66
CA SER A 856 -16.39 -27.19 30.86
C SER A 856 -16.86 -26.31 29.70
N ALA A 857 -17.04 -25.01 29.93
CA ALA A 857 -17.44 -24.06 28.90
C ALA A 857 -16.36 -23.89 27.82
N VAL A 858 -15.08 -23.81 28.20
CA VAL A 858 -13.98 -23.75 27.21
C VAL A 858 -13.91 -25.03 26.38
N LEU A 859 -14.10 -26.19 27.01
CA LEU A 859 -14.16 -27.46 26.27
C LEU A 859 -15.31 -27.47 25.25
N THR A 860 -16.49 -26.98 25.65
CA THR A 860 -17.68 -26.87 24.77
C THR A 860 -17.42 -25.92 23.60
N LEU A 861 -16.82 -24.76 23.88
CA LEU A 861 -16.44 -23.77 22.88
C LEU A 861 -15.50 -24.36 21.83
N LEU A 862 -14.40 -25.00 22.26
CA LEU A 862 -13.44 -25.63 21.36
C LEU A 862 -14.05 -26.81 20.58
N ASP A 863 -14.92 -27.59 21.22
CA ASP A 863 -15.56 -28.74 20.58
C ASP A 863 -16.51 -28.31 19.45
N ALA A 864 -17.25 -27.22 19.64
CA ALA A 864 -18.19 -26.70 18.66
C ALA A 864 -17.51 -26.00 17.46
N THR A 865 -16.31 -25.47 17.63
CA THR A 865 -15.61 -24.65 16.62
C THR A 865 -14.47 -25.37 15.90
N ILE A 866 -13.97 -26.50 16.43
CA ILE A 866 -12.93 -27.30 15.77
C ILE A 866 -13.59 -28.45 15.01
N GLY A 867 -13.46 -28.41 13.69
CA GLY A 867 -14.00 -29.39 12.74
C GLY A 867 -13.47 -30.82 12.91
N ASN A 868 -14.11 -31.74 12.18
CA ASN A 868 -13.80 -33.18 12.21
C ASN A 868 -13.05 -33.66 10.95
N THR A 869 -12.76 -32.77 10.00
CA THR A 869 -12.12 -33.12 8.72
C THR A 869 -10.59 -33.03 8.81
N GLU A 870 -9.88 -33.76 7.96
CA GLU A 870 -8.40 -33.73 7.90
C GLU A 870 -7.84 -32.35 7.53
N SER A 871 -8.64 -31.50 6.88
CA SER A 871 -8.32 -30.12 6.54
C SER A 871 -8.61 -29.10 7.66
N THR A 872 -9.03 -29.56 8.84
CA THR A 872 -9.39 -28.67 9.96
C THR A 872 -8.16 -27.93 10.48
N VAL A 873 -8.23 -26.60 10.48
CA VAL A 873 -7.23 -25.73 11.13
C VAL A 873 -7.63 -25.57 12.60
N PHE A 874 -6.73 -25.94 13.52
CA PHE A 874 -6.95 -25.85 14.96
C PHE A 874 -5.81 -25.09 15.67
N PRO A 875 -6.05 -24.55 16.89
CA PRO A 875 -5.12 -23.65 17.55
C PRO A 875 -3.78 -24.29 17.84
N THR A 876 -2.69 -23.53 17.69
CA THR A 876 -1.35 -24.01 17.98
C THR A 876 -1.17 -24.44 19.43
N GLU A 877 -1.89 -23.80 20.35
CA GLU A 877 -1.83 -24.03 21.79
C GLU A 877 -2.91 -25.02 22.28
N LEU A 878 -3.56 -25.77 21.38
CA LEU A 878 -4.63 -26.70 21.74
C LEU A 878 -4.18 -27.74 22.78
N SER A 879 -2.98 -28.28 22.65
CA SER A 879 -2.42 -29.24 23.62
C SER A 879 -2.30 -28.63 25.02
N GLU A 880 -1.81 -27.39 25.11
CA GLU A 880 -1.66 -26.67 26.38
C GLU A 880 -3.03 -26.33 27.01
N ALA A 881 -4.00 -25.91 26.18
CA ALA A 881 -5.36 -25.65 26.63
C ALA A 881 -6.00 -26.92 27.22
N LEU A 882 -5.86 -28.08 26.55
CA LEU A 882 -6.38 -29.35 27.04
C LEU A 882 -5.70 -29.80 28.34
N GLU A 883 -4.40 -29.57 28.48
CA GLU A 883 -3.67 -29.83 29.72
C GLU A 883 -4.19 -28.97 30.88
N GLN A 884 -4.42 -27.68 30.66
CA GLN A 884 -5.02 -26.81 31.67
C GLN A 884 -6.45 -27.22 32.05
N ILE A 885 -7.26 -27.64 31.07
CA ILE A 885 -8.61 -28.18 31.34
C ILE A 885 -8.50 -29.43 32.22
N ARG A 886 -7.58 -30.35 31.91
CA ARG A 886 -7.34 -31.57 32.69
C ARG A 886 -6.89 -31.26 34.12
N HIS A 887 -6.02 -30.27 34.30
CA HIS A 887 -5.58 -29.84 35.63
C HIS A 887 -6.69 -29.18 36.46
N THR A 888 -7.57 -28.43 35.80
CA THR A 888 -8.66 -27.68 36.48
C THR A 888 -9.86 -28.58 36.80
N ALA A 889 -10.21 -29.49 35.89
CA ALA A 889 -11.36 -30.39 35.99
C ALA A 889 -10.98 -31.80 35.44
N PRO A 890 -10.37 -32.65 36.28
CA PRO A 890 -9.88 -33.97 35.85
C PRO A 890 -10.98 -34.90 35.33
N ASP A 891 -12.22 -34.74 35.78
CA ASP A 891 -13.37 -35.51 35.32
C ASP A 891 -13.65 -35.32 33.81
N LEU A 892 -13.37 -34.13 33.27
CA LEU A 892 -13.59 -33.81 31.86
C LEU A 892 -12.66 -34.59 30.90
N SER A 893 -11.53 -35.13 31.36
CA SER A 893 -10.63 -35.92 30.49
C SER A 893 -11.26 -37.24 30.03
N SER A 894 -12.30 -37.69 30.73
CA SER A 894 -13.08 -38.87 30.34
C SER A 894 -14.14 -38.57 29.26
N SER A 895 -14.42 -37.30 28.99
CA SER A 895 -15.48 -36.90 28.07
C SER A 895 -15.14 -37.21 26.59
N PRO A 896 -16.15 -37.52 25.75
CA PRO A 896 -15.94 -37.73 24.32
C PRO A 896 -15.30 -36.53 23.61
N SER A 897 -15.75 -35.30 23.93
CA SER A 897 -15.24 -34.05 23.36
C SER A 897 -13.75 -33.85 23.68
N PHE A 898 -13.34 -34.09 24.92
CA PHE A 898 -11.92 -33.99 25.31
C PHE A 898 -11.06 -35.01 24.58
N ARG A 899 -11.50 -36.28 24.51
CA ARG A 899 -10.77 -37.34 23.81
C ARG A 899 -10.63 -37.06 22.32
N ARG A 900 -11.67 -36.50 21.69
CA ARG A 900 -11.66 -36.08 20.28
C ARG A 900 -10.59 -35.01 20.05
N LEU A 901 -10.64 -33.91 20.80
CA LEU A 901 -9.69 -32.80 20.67
C LEU A 901 -8.25 -33.23 21.02
N ALA A 902 -8.07 -34.06 22.03
CA ALA A 902 -6.75 -34.61 22.39
C ALA A 902 -6.19 -35.54 21.30
N THR A 903 -7.04 -36.28 20.59
CA THR A 903 -6.61 -37.11 19.45
C THR A 903 -6.19 -36.22 18.28
N LEU A 904 -6.93 -35.14 18.00
CA LEU A 904 -6.57 -34.16 16.97
C LEU A 904 -5.24 -33.47 17.30
N ALA A 905 -5.04 -33.05 18.55
CA ALA A 905 -3.81 -32.41 19.00
C ALA A 905 -2.56 -33.30 18.86
N ARG A 906 -2.72 -34.64 18.91
CA ARG A 906 -1.64 -35.63 18.73
C ARG A 906 -1.31 -35.97 17.28
N ARG A 907 -2.15 -35.58 16.32
CA ARG A 907 -1.91 -35.83 14.87
C ARG A 907 -0.98 -34.80 14.24
N ARG A 908 -0.67 -33.74 14.98
CA ARG A 908 0.36 -32.77 14.66
C ARG A 908 1.71 -33.33 15.08
#